data_AF-A0A7C5BWZ7-F1
#
_entry.id   AF-A0A7C5BWZ7-F1
#
_cell.length_a   1.000
_cell.length_b   1.000
_cell.length_c   1.000
_cell.angle_alpha   90.00
_cell.angle_beta   90.00
_cell.angle_gamma   90.00
#
_symmetry.space_group_name_H-M   'P 1'
#
loop_
_entity.id
_entity.type
_entity.pdbx_description
1 polymer ?
#
loop_
_entity_poly.entity_id
_entity_poly.type
_entity_poly.pdbx_seq_one_letter_code
_entity_poly.pdbx_strand_id
1 'polypeptide(L)'
;MVSSRLLLLMAALMLAGAGCLPASALDMRGDTIYMIMVDRFMDGDPTNNTAVNPNQYSPDHTQWGKYFGGDLEGIRQKLDYLKTVGATALWITPSCQNDPYLLSDGTPYHGYDMMDFYRVEPHFGSWATFDALTDGLHSRGMKLVLDVNLNNGGYTGSGNLCRVYKDGVLKADYNHDYQSFYHHLGTMQDDKWNDPYWMVNANIFGMADLNQDQAAVRRYLLSAVAKWVWHGTDAFRIDAAKHVPTSFLRQFTDEMNRFAEWLGRPGVYAFSEYYGGGAWDPGSVDWSHQTNTALFDFQLANDVRNVELENESFWDLWHVVQNRQTAYGTDGEGGPNSNWQVIWFDSHDWQRMMTPLMQKYGSDIAARNRVDQCIVLLETLPGIPCIYYGTEQYLHNDTPGTGGVPGSDPFNRPMMASWDTNTNAARTLSVLSAVRKNNPALQFGDIQQRYVTSSIFVYSRQSSNSAVVVALNNSGVAQDIDVGSLPLPNGSYEDVLHEGTYVSVNNGGAHLRLEPTSSCVLVRGATGQSASQRTQPLQVLENRTAKTAEIRGLETPPIPNGMITIDGRNIPTDFAGKLVATQDNFTWFGDATSAGGGSELDQLFVTNDASSLKIGITGNLETNGNYWLIFLQTQPEGTSTLTATSGPPSGVMASIYGTMMDEGFAPNWCLCLNTQGGVLYANLVDLISNTSRFLGAASVNSGSGVLAGGDNPNGALAAFDNTNAAGVTSDPSRSIAQTQADAATARTGAEISLPFADVRLSTSQVKVMALLTGNVGYISDQSLPGFGGKFYNPGTPPIDFDRIPATQYAQVQLTGLQFAAQSSIAAAKSLPYGTAISLPASVVTCQYYPQWSYYIESPDRTSGVRVRDAVTGYLPDKGQTVTVQGFVTYEAGEKLINASSTSFGSNGTIPRSLAMTNATVGGLSITDAIGLTNTGLLVTIWGRVTDRGTDGAGYDFFYVDDGSGVWDGTYRGDGQRRLGVRVTISYVYPDVGSFVRVTGVSSVQTIDGAPRKRLLPRGASDVRVL
;
A
#
# COMPACT_ATOMS: atom_id res chain seq x y z
N MET A 1 16.70 37.53 -37.36
CA MET A 1 16.67 36.29 -36.52
C MET A 1 15.68 36.51 -35.38
N VAL A 2 15.32 35.44 -34.65
CA VAL A 2 14.32 35.45 -33.56
C VAL A 2 12.87 35.67 -34.02
N SER A 3 12.31 34.67 -34.70
CA SER A 3 10.86 34.56 -34.98
C SER A 3 10.39 33.10 -34.92
N SER A 4 10.96 32.32 -33.98
CA SER A 4 10.85 30.85 -33.97
C SER A 4 10.61 30.23 -32.59
N ARG A 5 10.63 31.02 -31.50
CA ARG A 5 10.48 30.51 -30.12
C ARG A 5 9.11 30.77 -29.48
N LEU A 6 8.27 31.62 -30.07
CA LEU A 6 6.99 32.01 -29.45
C LEU A 6 5.84 31.03 -29.74
N LEU A 7 5.82 30.39 -30.92
CA LEU A 7 4.81 29.36 -31.24
C LEU A 7 4.98 28.09 -30.38
N LEU A 8 6.22 27.74 -30.01
CA LEU A 8 6.52 26.56 -29.19
C LEU A 8 5.97 26.65 -27.75
N LEU A 9 5.74 27.85 -27.21
CA LEU A 9 5.20 28.01 -25.85
C LEU A 9 3.66 27.90 -25.78
N MET A 10 2.94 28.18 -26.87
CA MET A 10 1.48 28.03 -26.89
C MET A 10 1.02 26.58 -27.11
N ALA A 11 1.84 25.74 -27.76
CA ALA A 11 1.56 24.30 -27.87
C ALA A 11 1.67 23.58 -26.50
N ALA A 12 2.57 24.05 -25.61
CA ALA A 12 2.83 23.40 -24.33
C ALA A 12 1.73 23.57 -23.27
N LEU A 13 0.78 24.51 -23.44
CA LEU A 13 -0.26 24.80 -22.45
C LEU A 13 -1.60 24.08 -22.69
N MET A 14 -1.74 23.26 -23.74
CA MET A 14 -2.97 22.50 -24.02
C MET A 14 -2.96 21.05 -23.51
N LEU A 15 -1.85 20.57 -22.92
CA LEU A 15 -1.67 19.17 -22.52
C LEU A 15 -1.85 18.90 -21.01
N ALA A 16 -2.16 19.91 -20.19
CA ALA A 16 -2.40 19.75 -18.74
C ALA A 16 -3.83 19.28 -18.40
N GLY A 17 -4.43 18.47 -19.27
CA GLY A 17 -5.84 18.03 -19.22
C GLY A 17 -6.04 16.57 -19.64
N ALA A 18 -5.04 15.72 -19.38
CA ALA A 18 -4.99 14.31 -19.75
C ALA A 18 -5.22 13.42 -18.52
N GLY A 19 -6.29 12.62 -18.52
CA GLY A 19 -6.73 11.79 -17.39
C GLY A 19 -6.08 10.40 -17.34
N CYS A 20 -4.77 10.32 -17.09
CA CYS A 20 -4.10 9.03 -16.91
C CYS A 20 -4.77 8.20 -15.79
N LEU A 21 -4.79 6.86 -15.95
CA LEU A 21 -5.06 5.93 -14.84
C LEU A 21 -4.18 6.32 -13.63
N PRO A 22 -4.72 6.33 -12.40
CA PRO A 22 -3.91 6.68 -11.24
C PRO A 22 -2.76 5.68 -11.11
N ALA A 23 -1.58 6.13 -10.69
CA ALA A 23 -0.36 5.32 -10.59
C ALA A 23 -0.41 4.20 -9.52
N SER A 24 -1.60 3.93 -8.99
CA SER A 24 -1.99 2.92 -8.01
C SER A 24 -2.83 1.79 -8.61
N ALA A 25 -3.40 1.96 -9.82
CA ALA A 25 -4.33 1.00 -10.42
C ALA A 25 -3.68 -0.36 -10.70
N LEU A 26 -4.46 -1.43 -10.55
CA LEU A 26 -4.03 -2.82 -10.69
C LEU A 26 -3.59 -3.12 -12.13
N ASP A 27 -2.30 -3.32 -12.36
CA ASP A 27 -1.80 -3.73 -13.66
C ASP A 27 -2.21 -5.18 -13.96
N MET A 28 -3.09 -5.35 -14.94
CA MET A 28 -3.59 -6.64 -15.44
C MET A 28 -3.05 -6.99 -16.82
N ARG A 29 -2.10 -6.22 -17.39
CA ARG A 29 -1.59 -6.41 -18.77
C ARG A 29 -0.80 -7.72 -18.96
N GLY A 30 -0.29 -8.24 -17.85
CA GLY A 30 0.29 -9.58 -17.75
C GLY A 30 -0.66 -10.64 -17.17
N ASP A 31 -1.98 -10.47 -17.22
CA ASP A 31 -2.96 -11.47 -16.80
C ASP A 31 -3.83 -11.95 -17.97
N THR A 32 -4.43 -13.13 -17.76
CA THR A 32 -5.45 -13.74 -18.60
C THR A 32 -6.73 -13.84 -17.77
N ILE A 33 -7.76 -13.15 -18.24
CA ILE A 33 -9.11 -13.16 -17.65
C ILE A 33 -9.85 -14.40 -18.18
N TYR A 34 -10.52 -15.13 -17.29
CA TYR A 34 -11.39 -16.24 -17.63
C TYR A 34 -12.81 -15.93 -17.14
N MET A 35 -13.75 -15.73 -18.08
CA MET A 35 -15.12 -15.28 -17.84
C MET A 35 -16.07 -16.46 -17.57
N ILE A 36 -16.79 -16.41 -16.46
CA ILE A 36 -17.65 -17.47 -15.93
C ILE A 36 -19.08 -16.95 -15.72
N MET A 37 -20.05 -17.57 -16.40
CA MET A 37 -21.45 -17.54 -16.00
C MET A 37 -21.61 -18.43 -14.76
N VAL A 38 -21.86 -17.85 -13.57
CA VAL A 38 -21.88 -18.59 -12.29
C VAL A 38 -22.82 -19.80 -12.35
N ASP A 39 -24.09 -19.57 -12.70
CA ASP A 39 -25.14 -20.60 -12.86
C ASP A 39 -24.81 -21.73 -13.84
N ARG A 40 -23.86 -21.52 -14.77
CA ARG A 40 -23.59 -22.42 -15.90
C ARG A 40 -22.22 -23.09 -15.81
N PHE A 41 -21.53 -22.99 -14.68
CA PHE A 41 -20.17 -23.49 -14.54
C PHE A 41 -20.08 -24.80 -13.73
N MET A 42 -20.46 -24.79 -12.45
CA MET A 42 -20.49 -26.00 -11.63
C MET A 42 -21.41 -25.80 -10.43
N ASP A 43 -22.31 -26.76 -10.21
CA ASP A 43 -23.01 -26.96 -8.95
C ASP A 43 -22.01 -27.51 -7.91
N GLY A 44 -21.75 -26.72 -6.86
CA GLY A 44 -20.83 -27.04 -5.77
C GLY A 44 -21.52 -27.35 -4.45
N ASP A 45 -22.68 -26.71 -4.18
CA ASP A 45 -23.56 -26.95 -3.04
C ASP A 45 -25.04 -27.04 -3.50
N PRO A 46 -25.52 -28.25 -3.87
CA PRO A 46 -26.89 -28.46 -4.36
C PRO A 46 -28.01 -28.08 -3.36
N THR A 47 -27.67 -27.67 -2.13
CA THR A 47 -28.66 -27.17 -1.16
C THR A 47 -29.14 -25.75 -1.48
N ASN A 48 -28.39 -24.98 -2.28
CA ASN A 48 -28.74 -23.62 -2.69
C ASN A 48 -29.64 -23.56 -3.95
N ASN A 49 -29.67 -24.63 -4.77
CA ASN A 49 -30.37 -24.68 -6.08
C ASN A 49 -31.86 -24.31 -6.06
N THR A 50 -32.51 -24.25 -4.90
CA THR A 50 -33.92 -23.85 -4.75
C THR A 50 -34.15 -22.78 -3.67
N ALA A 51 -33.10 -22.05 -3.27
CA ALA A 51 -33.08 -21.16 -2.10
C ALA A 51 -34.14 -20.04 -2.08
N VAL A 52 -34.62 -19.60 -3.25
CA VAL A 52 -35.69 -18.60 -3.35
C VAL A 52 -37.03 -19.24 -3.73
N ASN A 53 -37.06 -20.01 -4.81
CA ASN A 53 -38.28 -20.58 -5.37
C ASN A 53 -37.95 -21.84 -6.19
N PRO A 54 -38.39 -23.04 -5.81
CA PRO A 54 -38.11 -24.28 -6.55
C PRO A 54 -38.56 -24.28 -8.02
N ASN A 55 -39.47 -23.36 -8.41
CA ASN A 55 -39.88 -23.22 -9.81
C ASN A 55 -38.87 -22.45 -10.68
N GLN A 56 -37.88 -21.77 -10.09
CA GLN A 56 -36.82 -21.04 -10.82
C GLN A 56 -35.66 -21.95 -11.28
N TYR A 57 -35.64 -23.22 -10.88
CA TYR A 57 -34.58 -24.20 -11.15
C TYR A 57 -34.97 -25.23 -12.24
N SER A 58 -33.98 -25.73 -12.99
CA SER A 58 -34.14 -26.78 -14.03
C SER A 58 -33.07 -27.89 -13.84
N PRO A 59 -33.32 -28.91 -12.98
CA PRO A 59 -32.36 -29.99 -12.68
C PRO A 59 -32.00 -30.91 -13.86
N ASP A 60 -32.66 -30.72 -15.00
CA ASP A 60 -32.45 -31.43 -16.25
C ASP A 60 -31.73 -30.58 -17.32
N HIS A 61 -31.42 -29.31 -16.99
CA HIS A 61 -30.85 -28.29 -17.88
C HIS A 61 -31.65 -28.05 -19.18
N THR A 62 -32.96 -28.34 -19.22
CA THR A 62 -33.77 -28.16 -20.44
C THR A 62 -34.42 -26.77 -20.56
N GLN A 63 -34.63 -26.06 -19.45
CA GLN A 63 -35.39 -24.80 -19.43
C GLN A 63 -34.42 -23.62 -19.35
N TRP A 64 -33.86 -23.21 -20.48
CA TRP A 64 -32.69 -22.31 -20.58
C TRP A 64 -32.82 -20.91 -19.93
N GLY A 65 -34.04 -20.45 -19.65
CA GLY A 65 -34.30 -19.23 -18.87
C GLY A 65 -34.24 -19.44 -17.35
N LYS A 66 -33.93 -20.63 -16.86
CA LYS A 66 -33.86 -21.00 -15.43
C LYS A 66 -32.44 -21.13 -14.91
N TYR A 67 -32.32 -21.11 -13.58
CA TYR A 67 -31.12 -21.56 -12.90
C TYR A 67 -30.86 -23.05 -13.20
N PHE A 68 -29.62 -23.38 -13.54
CA PHE A 68 -29.08 -24.74 -13.65
C PHE A 68 -28.31 -25.15 -12.39
N GLY A 69 -28.10 -24.24 -11.44
CA GLY A 69 -27.55 -24.55 -10.11
C GLY A 69 -26.04 -24.38 -9.98
N GLY A 70 -25.39 -23.70 -10.94
CA GLY A 70 -23.98 -23.34 -10.78
C GLY A 70 -23.78 -22.24 -9.74
N ASP A 71 -22.75 -22.36 -8.91
CA ASP A 71 -22.55 -21.49 -7.74
C ASP A 71 -21.08 -21.08 -7.48
N LEU A 72 -20.87 -20.22 -6.49
CA LEU A 72 -19.53 -19.74 -6.11
C LEU A 72 -18.65 -20.85 -5.51
N GLU A 73 -19.26 -21.88 -4.93
CA GLU A 73 -18.57 -23.03 -4.34
C GLU A 73 -18.02 -23.96 -5.44
N GLY A 74 -18.75 -24.19 -6.52
CA GLY A 74 -18.31 -24.94 -7.69
C GLY A 74 -17.17 -24.24 -8.43
N ILE A 75 -17.19 -22.90 -8.52
CA ILE A 75 -16.04 -22.12 -8.99
C ILE A 75 -14.85 -22.33 -8.04
N ARG A 76 -15.06 -22.25 -6.71
CA ARG A 76 -14.01 -22.45 -5.70
C ARG A 76 -13.39 -23.85 -5.74
N GLN A 77 -14.19 -24.89 -6.01
CA GLN A 77 -13.73 -26.28 -6.21
C GLN A 77 -12.93 -26.47 -7.51
N LYS A 78 -13.02 -25.54 -8.47
CA LYS A 78 -12.37 -25.62 -9.78
C LYS A 78 -11.19 -24.66 -9.98
N LEU A 79 -10.77 -23.93 -8.94
CA LEU A 79 -9.64 -22.99 -9.02
C LEU A 79 -8.33 -23.65 -9.47
N ASP A 80 -8.09 -24.91 -9.11
CA ASP A 80 -6.90 -25.64 -9.56
C ASP A 80 -6.98 -26.05 -11.04
N TYR A 81 -8.17 -26.34 -11.57
CA TYR A 81 -8.39 -26.51 -13.02
C TYR A 81 -8.17 -25.19 -13.76
N LEU A 82 -8.81 -24.12 -13.29
CA LEU A 82 -8.74 -22.79 -13.89
C LEU A 82 -7.30 -22.27 -13.97
N LYS A 83 -6.53 -22.43 -12.88
CA LYS A 83 -5.10 -22.11 -12.87
C LYS A 83 -4.27 -23.01 -13.79
N THR A 84 -4.63 -24.29 -13.94
CA THR A 84 -3.92 -25.23 -14.83
C THR A 84 -4.12 -24.91 -16.31
N VAL A 85 -5.32 -24.46 -16.71
CA VAL A 85 -5.59 -24.03 -18.10
C VAL A 85 -5.08 -22.62 -18.42
N GLY A 86 -4.53 -21.89 -17.44
CA GLY A 86 -3.86 -20.60 -17.64
C GLY A 86 -4.57 -19.37 -17.05
N ALA A 87 -5.72 -19.51 -16.40
CA ALA A 87 -6.40 -18.35 -15.82
C ALA A 87 -5.58 -17.71 -14.68
N THR A 88 -5.40 -16.39 -14.74
CA THR A 88 -4.76 -15.59 -13.67
C THR A 88 -5.68 -14.50 -13.11
N ALA A 89 -6.81 -14.25 -13.77
CA ALA A 89 -7.96 -13.56 -13.21
C ALA A 89 -9.25 -14.30 -13.60
N LEU A 90 -10.26 -14.34 -12.73
CA LEU A 90 -11.62 -14.77 -13.09
C LEU A 90 -12.52 -13.55 -13.20
N TRP A 91 -13.33 -13.48 -14.25
CA TRP A 91 -14.51 -12.60 -14.30
C TRP A 91 -15.73 -13.47 -14.01
N ILE A 92 -16.47 -13.18 -12.95
CA ILE A 92 -17.75 -13.84 -12.66
C ILE A 92 -18.91 -12.91 -12.96
N THR A 93 -19.99 -13.44 -13.54
CA THR A 93 -21.26 -12.71 -13.72
C THR A 93 -21.80 -12.16 -12.40
N PRO A 94 -22.68 -11.13 -12.43
CA PRO A 94 -22.97 -10.38 -11.23
C PRO A 94 -23.61 -11.26 -10.16
N SER A 95 -23.07 -11.16 -8.95
CA SER A 95 -23.45 -12.04 -7.83
C SER A 95 -24.40 -11.37 -6.83
N CYS A 96 -24.90 -10.17 -7.12
CA CYS A 96 -25.92 -9.46 -6.34
C CYS A 96 -27.24 -10.23 -6.28
N GLN A 97 -28.02 -10.07 -5.21
CA GLN A 97 -29.36 -10.67 -5.14
C GLN A 97 -30.28 -10.06 -6.20
N ASN A 98 -30.90 -10.94 -6.98
CA ASN A 98 -31.81 -10.61 -8.06
C ASN A 98 -33.29 -10.64 -7.63
N ASP A 99 -34.17 -10.34 -8.58
CA ASP A 99 -35.62 -10.45 -8.42
C ASP A 99 -36.08 -11.91 -8.13
N PRO A 100 -36.81 -12.18 -7.03
CA PRO A 100 -37.29 -13.51 -6.68
C PRO A 100 -38.50 -13.99 -7.50
N TYR A 101 -39.05 -13.17 -8.41
CA TYR A 101 -40.19 -13.54 -9.24
C TYR A 101 -39.78 -14.27 -10.53
N LEU A 102 -40.78 -14.84 -11.21
CA LEU A 102 -40.64 -15.34 -12.57
C LEU A 102 -40.95 -14.18 -13.51
N LEU A 103 -39.97 -13.77 -14.30
CA LEU A 103 -40.11 -12.75 -15.33
C LEU A 103 -40.74 -13.36 -16.60
N SER A 104 -41.13 -12.52 -17.55
CA SER A 104 -41.82 -12.94 -18.79
C SER A 104 -40.94 -13.73 -19.77
N ASP A 105 -39.62 -13.61 -19.61
CA ASP A 105 -38.52 -14.22 -20.35
C ASP A 105 -37.84 -15.35 -19.56
N GLY A 106 -37.82 -15.28 -18.22
CA GLY A 106 -37.44 -16.42 -17.39
C GLY A 106 -37.16 -16.10 -15.92
N THR A 107 -35.92 -16.34 -15.52
CA THR A 107 -35.36 -16.12 -14.18
C THR A 107 -34.03 -15.41 -14.32
N PRO A 108 -33.58 -14.66 -13.31
CA PRO A 108 -32.37 -13.86 -13.40
C PRO A 108 -31.08 -14.66 -13.16
N TYR A 109 -30.97 -15.86 -13.73
CA TYR A 109 -29.82 -16.77 -13.61
C TYR A 109 -28.48 -16.15 -14.09
N HIS A 110 -28.57 -15.08 -14.87
CA HIS A 110 -27.46 -14.30 -15.40
C HIS A 110 -26.98 -13.19 -14.45
N GLY A 111 -27.74 -12.82 -13.42
CA GLY A 111 -27.34 -11.84 -12.39
C GLY A 111 -27.67 -10.38 -12.67
N TYR A 112 -28.37 -10.05 -13.76
CA TYR A 112 -28.59 -8.64 -14.18
C TYR A 112 -29.89 -7.99 -13.68
N ASP A 113 -30.89 -8.75 -13.18
CA ASP A 113 -32.13 -8.18 -12.60
C ASP A 113 -31.97 -7.87 -11.11
N MET A 114 -31.01 -7.01 -10.78
CA MET A 114 -30.61 -6.75 -9.40
C MET A 114 -31.74 -6.13 -8.57
N MET A 115 -31.93 -6.67 -7.36
CA MET A 115 -32.95 -6.24 -6.40
C MET A 115 -32.35 -5.78 -5.06
N ASP A 116 -31.27 -6.41 -4.58
CA ASP A 116 -30.50 -5.97 -3.40
C ASP A 116 -28.99 -6.09 -3.64
N PHE A 117 -28.36 -4.95 -3.93
CA PHE A 117 -26.95 -4.87 -4.32
C PHE A 117 -26.01 -5.10 -3.11
N TYR A 118 -26.56 -5.23 -1.90
CA TYR A 118 -25.84 -5.49 -0.65
C TYR A 118 -25.86 -6.96 -0.23
N ARG A 119 -26.42 -7.86 -1.05
CA ARG A 119 -26.57 -9.28 -0.74
C ARG A 119 -26.06 -10.13 -1.88
N VAL A 120 -25.47 -11.28 -1.55
CA VAL A 120 -25.18 -12.34 -2.52
C VAL A 120 -26.50 -12.99 -2.94
N GLU A 121 -26.60 -13.35 -4.22
CA GLU A 121 -27.69 -14.16 -4.80
C GLU A 121 -27.82 -15.50 -4.05
N PRO A 122 -28.97 -15.79 -3.40
CA PRO A 122 -29.14 -17.02 -2.63
C PRO A 122 -28.91 -18.32 -3.41
N HIS A 123 -29.12 -18.35 -4.74
CA HIS A 123 -28.76 -19.52 -5.57
C HIS A 123 -27.26 -19.65 -5.84
N PHE A 124 -26.46 -18.59 -5.69
CA PHE A 124 -24.99 -18.66 -5.85
C PHE A 124 -24.26 -18.83 -4.51
N GLY A 125 -24.97 -18.71 -3.39
CA GLY A 125 -24.49 -18.98 -2.04
C GLY A 125 -24.67 -17.80 -1.08
N SER A 126 -23.57 -17.38 -0.46
CA SER A 126 -23.57 -16.41 0.64
C SER A 126 -22.30 -15.55 0.66
N TRP A 127 -22.26 -14.51 1.49
CA TRP A 127 -21.04 -13.73 1.72
C TRP A 127 -19.85 -14.61 2.16
N ALA A 128 -20.09 -15.62 3.02
CA ALA A 128 -19.04 -16.57 3.41
C ALA A 128 -18.57 -17.47 2.26
N THR A 129 -19.44 -17.77 1.29
CA THR A 129 -19.10 -18.51 0.07
C THR A 129 -18.26 -17.65 -0.87
N PHE A 130 -18.59 -16.35 -0.96
CA PHE A 130 -17.85 -15.37 -1.74
C PHE A 130 -16.46 -15.11 -1.14
N ASP A 131 -16.37 -14.91 0.17
CA ASP A 131 -15.10 -14.75 0.91
C ASP A 131 -14.20 -15.99 0.71
N ALA A 132 -14.76 -17.21 0.78
CA ALA A 132 -14.01 -18.43 0.53
C ALA A 132 -13.53 -18.58 -0.93
N LEU A 133 -14.23 -17.97 -1.90
CA LEU A 133 -13.81 -17.91 -3.30
C LEU A 133 -12.67 -16.89 -3.49
N THR A 134 -12.76 -15.69 -2.90
CA THR A 134 -11.70 -14.66 -3.01
C THR A 134 -10.42 -15.09 -2.29
N ASP A 135 -10.50 -15.64 -1.08
CA ASP A 135 -9.36 -16.29 -0.40
C ASP A 135 -8.76 -17.42 -1.25
N GLY A 136 -9.61 -18.23 -1.87
CA GLY A 136 -9.20 -19.33 -2.75
C GLY A 136 -8.42 -18.86 -4.00
N LEU A 137 -8.78 -17.70 -4.54
CA LEU A 137 -8.11 -17.05 -5.67
C LEU A 137 -6.81 -16.37 -5.25
N HIS A 138 -6.86 -15.54 -4.21
CA HIS A 138 -5.71 -14.74 -3.74
C HIS A 138 -4.58 -15.64 -3.23
N SER A 139 -4.90 -16.72 -2.52
CA SER A 139 -3.92 -17.75 -2.12
C SER A 139 -3.24 -18.48 -3.30
N ARG A 140 -3.83 -18.41 -4.50
CA ARG A 140 -3.26 -18.92 -5.75
C ARG A 140 -2.55 -17.85 -6.57
N GLY A 141 -2.55 -16.59 -6.14
CA GLY A 141 -2.06 -15.44 -6.91
C GLY A 141 -2.96 -15.06 -8.10
N MET A 142 -4.23 -15.49 -8.07
CA MET A 142 -5.26 -15.15 -9.05
C MET A 142 -6.09 -13.96 -8.55
N LYS A 143 -6.74 -13.23 -9.47
CA LYS A 143 -7.61 -12.07 -9.19
C LYS A 143 -9.09 -12.40 -9.37
N LEU A 144 -9.96 -11.62 -8.72
CA LEU A 144 -11.40 -11.56 -9.04
C LEU A 144 -11.79 -10.23 -9.71
N VAL A 145 -12.22 -10.32 -10.96
CA VAL A 145 -13.06 -9.33 -11.63
C VAL A 145 -14.53 -9.65 -11.27
N LEU A 146 -15.26 -8.68 -10.72
CA LEU A 146 -16.71 -8.79 -10.55
C LEU A 146 -17.43 -8.01 -11.63
N ASP A 147 -18.51 -8.58 -12.15
CA ASP A 147 -19.44 -7.88 -13.03
C ASP A 147 -20.40 -6.99 -12.22
N VAL A 148 -20.55 -5.73 -12.62
CA VAL A 148 -21.43 -4.76 -11.94
C VAL A 148 -22.31 -4.01 -12.93
N ASN A 149 -23.62 -4.22 -12.82
CA ASN A 149 -24.61 -3.31 -13.36
C ASN A 149 -24.72 -2.08 -12.45
N LEU A 150 -24.58 -0.90 -13.04
CA LEU A 150 -24.72 0.41 -12.40
C LEU A 150 -25.86 1.24 -13.03
N ASN A 151 -26.55 0.64 -14.01
CA ASN A 151 -27.56 1.27 -14.84
C ASN A 151 -28.97 1.09 -14.28
N ASN A 152 -29.37 -0.13 -13.93
CA ASN A 152 -30.76 -0.49 -13.67
C ASN A 152 -30.95 -1.51 -12.54
N GLY A 153 -32.19 -1.62 -12.07
CA GLY A 153 -32.68 -2.82 -11.37
C GLY A 153 -33.41 -3.77 -12.34
N GLY A 154 -34.21 -4.69 -11.79
CA GLY A 154 -35.00 -5.64 -12.59
C GLY A 154 -36.08 -5.04 -13.52
N TYR A 155 -36.73 -5.93 -14.27
CA TYR A 155 -37.68 -5.62 -15.36
C TYR A 155 -39.05 -5.02 -14.94
N THR A 156 -39.43 -3.87 -15.52
CA THR A 156 -40.63 -3.06 -15.20
C THR A 156 -41.96 -3.55 -15.78
N GLY A 157 -41.93 -4.55 -16.66
CA GLY A 157 -43.14 -5.11 -17.25
C GLY A 157 -43.89 -6.06 -16.32
N SER A 158 -44.93 -6.71 -16.87
CA SER A 158 -45.68 -7.81 -16.23
C SER A 158 -46.29 -7.53 -14.85
N GLY A 159 -46.39 -6.25 -14.45
CA GLY A 159 -46.89 -5.85 -13.12
C GLY A 159 -45.87 -6.03 -12.00
N ASN A 160 -44.59 -6.23 -12.33
CA ASN A 160 -43.52 -6.14 -11.36
C ASN A 160 -43.45 -4.71 -10.79
N LEU A 161 -43.00 -4.60 -9.55
CA LEU A 161 -42.86 -3.33 -8.84
C LEU A 161 -41.44 -2.77 -8.89
N CYS A 162 -40.46 -3.51 -9.44
CA CYS A 162 -39.06 -3.07 -9.56
C CYS A 162 -38.54 -2.43 -8.29
N ARG A 163 -38.34 -3.29 -7.29
CA ARG A 163 -37.96 -2.87 -5.94
C ARG A 163 -36.45 -2.83 -5.82
N VAL A 164 -35.93 -1.79 -5.17
CA VAL A 164 -34.54 -1.73 -4.72
C VAL A 164 -34.50 -1.79 -3.20
N TYR A 165 -33.74 -2.74 -2.65
CA TYR A 165 -33.54 -2.96 -1.22
C TYR A 165 -32.10 -2.67 -0.82
N LYS A 166 -31.88 -2.43 0.47
CA LYS A 166 -30.56 -2.46 1.09
C LYS A 166 -30.60 -3.40 2.29
N ASP A 167 -29.85 -4.51 2.22
CA ASP A 167 -29.76 -5.53 3.27
C ASP A 167 -31.17 -6.00 3.73
N GLY A 168 -32.06 -6.24 2.78
CA GLY A 168 -33.46 -6.67 2.99
C GLY A 168 -34.46 -5.55 3.30
N VAL A 169 -34.01 -4.28 3.39
CA VAL A 169 -34.89 -3.12 3.67
C VAL A 169 -35.21 -2.35 2.39
N LEU A 170 -36.47 -2.31 1.99
CA LEU A 170 -36.96 -1.59 0.81
C LEU A 170 -36.55 -0.10 0.84
N LYS A 171 -36.14 0.44 -0.31
CA LYS A 171 -35.79 1.85 -0.52
C LYS A 171 -36.76 2.56 -1.45
N ALA A 172 -37.02 1.96 -2.59
CA ALA A 172 -38.06 2.38 -3.52
C ALA A 172 -38.68 1.16 -4.19
N ASP A 173 -39.89 1.33 -4.69
CA ASP A 173 -40.43 0.56 -5.80
C ASP A 173 -40.79 1.55 -6.92
N TYR A 174 -40.73 1.12 -8.18
CA TYR A 174 -40.83 1.99 -9.36
C TYR A 174 -42.18 2.72 -9.46
N ASN A 175 -43.23 2.29 -8.75
CA ASN A 175 -44.52 2.99 -8.70
C ASN A 175 -44.67 3.91 -7.47
N HIS A 176 -43.86 3.72 -6.42
CA HIS A 176 -43.89 4.49 -5.16
C HIS A 176 -42.54 5.17 -4.88
N ASP A 177 -41.93 5.73 -5.93
CA ASP A 177 -40.57 6.24 -5.90
C ASP A 177 -40.44 7.66 -5.33
N TYR A 178 -40.76 7.81 -4.03
CA TYR A 178 -40.73 9.10 -3.32
C TYR A 178 -39.32 9.70 -3.13
N GLN A 179 -38.26 8.99 -3.49
CA GLN A 179 -36.88 9.46 -3.41
C GLN A 179 -36.21 9.57 -4.79
N SER A 180 -36.97 9.37 -5.87
CA SER A 180 -36.49 9.38 -7.25
C SER A 180 -35.29 8.45 -7.46
N PHE A 181 -35.36 7.23 -6.94
CA PHE A 181 -34.38 6.18 -7.18
C PHE A 181 -34.29 5.75 -8.63
N TYR A 182 -35.37 5.94 -9.40
CA TYR A 182 -35.47 5.58 -10.81
C TYR A 182 -35.72 6.80 -11.70
N HIS A 183 -35.41 6.67 -12.99
CA HIS A 183 -35.90 7.55 -14.03
C HIS A 183 -37.31 7.12 -14.47
N HIS A 184 -38.15 8.12 -14.75
CA HIS A 184 -39.56 7.91 -15.10
C HIS A 184 -39.88 8.34 -16.54
N LEU A 185 -38.89 8.24 -17.43
CA LEU A 185 -39.06 8.52 -18.87
C LEU A 185 -39.67 7.34 -19.65
N GLY A 186 -39.75 6.16 -19.03
CA GLY A 186 -40.25 4.92 -19.64
C GLY A 186 -39.20 4.22 -20.50
N THR A 187 -39.64 3.21 -21.27
CA THR A 187 -38.78 2.41 -22.14
C THR A 187 -38.11 3.25 -23.22
N MET A 188 -36.84 2.96 -23.50
CA MET A 188 -36.09 3.49 -24.64
C MET A 188 -36.90 3.35 -25.95
N GLN A 189 -36.90 4.40 -26.77
CA GLN A 189 -37.63 4.48 -28.03
C GLN A 189 -36.66 4.44 -29.21
N ASP A 190 -37.07 3.83 -30.33
CA ASP A 190 -36.18 3.56 -31.48
C ASP A 190 -35.54 4.81 -32.09
N ASP A 191 -36.20 5.98 -32.01
CA ASP A 191 -35.66 7.25 -32.48
C ASP A 191 -34.76 7.98 -31.47
N LYS A 192 -34.51 7.38 -30.28
CA LYS A 192 -33.74 7.96 -29.16
C LYS A 192 -32.39 7.32 -28.89
N TRP A 193 -32.06 6.18 -29.51
CA TRP A 193 -30.76 5.49 -29.35
C TRP A 193 -29.51 6.33 -29.73
N ASN A 194 -29.69 7.48 -30.38
CA ASN A 194 -28.61 8.43 -30.73
C ASN A 194 -28.70 9.78 -29.98
N ASP A 195 -29.61 9.92 -29.01
CA ASP A 195 -29.76 11.14 -28.19
C ASP A 195 -29.06 10.92 -26.82
N PRO A 196 -27.95 11.62 -26.53
CA PRO A 196 -27.19 11.43 -25.29
C PRO A 196 -27.98 11.67 -24.00
N TYR A 197 -29.08 12.42 -24.03
CA TYR A 197 -29.95 12.58 -22.87
C TYR A 197 -30.77 11.31 -22.63
N TRP A 198 -31.39 10.76 -23.67
CA TRP A 198 -32.20 9.54 -23.54
C TRP A 198 -31.33 8.30 -23.27
N MET A 199 -30.13 8.24 -23.86
CA MET A 199 -29.19 7.14 -23.67
C MET A 199 -28.89 6.82 -22.19
N VAL A 200 -28.97 7.81 -21.29
CA VAL A 200 -28.60 7.67 -19.87
C VAL A 200 -29.70 8.04 -18.87
N ASN A 201 -30.96 8.12 -19.32
CA ASN A 201 -32.10 8.47 -18.46
C ASN A 201 -33.39 7.67 -18.76
N ALA A 202 -33.33 6.56 -19.50
CA ALA A 202 -34.51 5.83 -19.95
C ALA A 202 -34.31 4.31 -19.91
N ASN A 203 -35.39 3.58 -19.59
CA ASN A 203 -35.39 2.15 -19.33
C ASN A 203 -34.95 1.35 -20.57
N ILE A 204 -33.66 0.99 -20.63
CA ILE A 204 -33.14 0.06 -21.65
C ILE A 204 -33.83 -1.29 -21.50
N PHE A 205 -34.35 -1.83 -22.60
CA PHE A 205 -35.10 -3.10 -22.67
C PHE A 205 -36.29 -3.24 -21.69
N GLY A 206 -36.74 -2.15 -21.06
CA GLY A 206 -37.76 -2.16 -20.01
C GLY A 206 -37.25 -2.45 -18.59
N MET A 207 -35.93 -2.50 -18.37
CA MET A 207 -35.34 -2.58 -17.03
C MET A 207 -35.44 -1.25 -16.29
N ALA A 208 -35.59 -1.26 -14.96
CA ALA A 208 -35.85 -0.05 -14.18
C ALA A 208 -34.58 0.83 -14.04
N ASP A 209 -34.47 1.88 -14.85
CA ASP A 209 -33.29 2.73 -14.96
C ASP A 209 -33.06 3.55 -13.68
N LEU A 210 -31.88 3.42 -13.08
CA LEU A 210 -31.54 4.03 -11.79
C LEU A 210 -31.08 5.47 -11.96
N ASN A 211 -31.57 6.38 -11.13
CA ASN A 211 -31.30 7.81 -11.27
C ASN A 211 -29.96 8.21 -10.63
N GLN A 212 -28.84 8.02 -11.32
CA GLN A 212 -27.50 8.38 -10.79
C GLN A 212 -27.24 9.90 -10.76
N ASP A 213 -28.23 10.76 -11.00
CA ASP A 213 -28.17 12.18 -10.61
C ASP A 213 -28.65 12.40 -9.17
N GLN A 214 -29.51 11.52 -8.62
CA GLN A 214 -29.88 11.59 -7.20
C GLN A 214 -28.73 11.16 -6.29
N ALA A 215 -28.37 12.03 -5.34
CA ALA A 215 -27.34 11.76 -4.34
C ALA A 215 -27.61 10.46 -3.53
N ALA A 216 -28.88 10.13 -3.28
CA ALA A 216 -29.29 8.90 -2.61
C ALA A 216 -28.90 7.64 -3.42
N VAL A 217 -29.15 7.64 -4.74
CA VAL A 217 -28.83 6.54 -5.66
C VAL A 217 -27.33 6.41 -5.86
N ARG A 218 -26.64 7.52 -6.20
CA ARG A 218 -25.18 7.55 -6.37
C ARG A 218 -24.49 6.90 -5.18
N ARG A 219 -24.89 7.31 -3.98
CA ARG A 219 -24.33 6.79 -2.73
C ARG A 219 -24.80 5.36 -2.42
N TYR A 220 -26.03 4.99 -2.73
CA TYR A 220 -26.52 3.62 -2.61
C TYR A 220 -25.64 2.66 -3.44
N LEU A 221 -25.40 2.98 -4.72
CA LEU A 221 -24.58 2.18 -5.64
C LEU A 221 -23.10 2.16 -5.23
N LEU A 222 -22.47 3.33 -5.00
CA LEU A 222 -21.07 3.40 -4.59
C LEU A 222 -20.81 2.64 -3.27
N SER A 223 -21.74 2.73 -2.31
CA SER A 223 -21.63 2.00 -1.03
C SER A 223 -22.00 0.52 -1.14
N ALA A 224 -22.70 0.11 -2.20
CA ALA A 224 -22.94 -1.30 -2.51
C ALA A 224 -21.69 -1.93 -3.09
N VAL A 225 -21.12 -1.35 -4.16
CA VAL A 225 -19.92 -1.91 -4.81
C VAL A 225 -18.68 -1.85 -3.90
N ALA A 226 -18.58 -0.84 -3.03
CA ALA A 226 -17.62 -0.82 -1.93
C ALA A 226 -17.68 -2.08 -1.03
N LYS A 227 -18.89 -2.64 -0.78
CA LYS A 227 -19.05 -3.89 -0.03
C LYS A 227 -18.40 -5.07 -0.76
N TRP A 228 -18.53 -5.15 -2.08
CA TRP A 228 -17.88 -6.19 -2.89
C TRP A 228 -16.35 -6.03 -2.93
N VAL A 229 -15.81 -4.81 -3.00
CA VAL A 229 -14.34 -4.58 -2.87
C VAL A 229 -13.85 -4.97 -1.47
N TRP A 230 -14.63 -4.74 -0.41
CA TRP A 230 -14.30 -5.18 0.95
C TRP A 230 -14.22 -6.72 1.05
N HIS A 231 -15.14 -7.43 0.42
CA HIS A 231 -15.17 -8.90 0.35
C HIS A 231 -14.18 -9.52 -0.68
N GLY A 232 -13.26 -8.72 -1.24
CA GLY A 232 -12.10 -9.22 -1.99
C GLY A 232 -12.12 -9.02 -3.51
N THR A 233 -13.14 -8.42 -4.12
CA THR A 233 -13.10 -8.06 -5.55
C THR A 233 -11.89 -7.17 -5.86
N ASP A 234 -11.08 -7.53 -6.86
CA ASP A 234 -9.87 -6.79 -7.30
C ASP A 234 -10.16 -5.79 -8.42
N ALA A 235 -11.12 -6.11 -9.29
CA ALA A 235 -11.38 -5.40 -10.53
C ALA A 235 -12.85 -5.49 -10.96
N PHE A 236 -13.25 -4.69 -11.96
CA PHE A 236 -14.65 -4.62 -12.41
C PHE A 236 -14.80 -4.75 -13.94
N ARG A 237 -15.81 -5.51 -14.37
CA ARG A 237 -16.50 -5.30 -15.65
C ARG A 237 -17.75 -4.49 -15.37
N ILE A 238 -17.90 -3.34 -16.03
CA ILE A 238 -19.09 -2.50 -15.90
C ILE A 238 -20.06 -2.82 -17.03
N ASP A 239 -21.23 -3.35 -16.66
CA ASP A 239 -22.33 -3.70 -17.55
C ASP A 239 -23.03 -2.46 -18.11
N ALA A 240 -23.51 -2.55 -19.37
CA ALA A 240 -24.29 -1.51 -20.04
C ALA A 240 -23.70 -0.08 -19.94
N ALA A 241 -22.38 0.06 -19.78
CA ALA A 241 -21.75 1.28 -19.27
C ALA A 241 -22.01 2.53 -20.13
N LYS A 242 -22.24 2.36 -21.44
CA LYS A 242 -22.67 3.44 -22.36
C LYS A 242 -23.97 4.15 -21.91
N HIS A 243 -24.80 3.48 -21.11
CA HIS A 243 -26.06 3.98 -20.57
C HIS A 243 -25.92 4.63 -19.18
N VAL A 244 -24.77 4.52 -18.53
CA VAL A 244 -24.53 5.15 -17.22
C VAL A 244 -23.88 6.53 -17.41
N PRO A 245 -24.34 7.60 -16.73
CA PRO A 245 -23.74 8.93 -16.86
C PRO A 245 -22.22 8.91 -16.62
N THR A 246 -21.44 9.50 -17.54
CA THR A 246 -19.96 9.54 -17.42
C THR A 246 -19.49 10.23 -16.15
N SER A 247 -20.26 11.20 -15.64
CA SER A 247 -20.02 11.87 -14.35
C SER A 247 -20.18 10.94 -13.14
N PHE A 248 -20.99 9.88 -13.25
CA PHE A 248 -21.11 8.83 -12.24
C PHE A 248 -20.06 7.74 -12.42
N LEU A 249 -19.83 7.26 -13.65
CA LEU A 249 -18.77 6.27 -13.92
C LEU A 249 -17.38 6.78 -13.54
N ARG A 250 -17.08 8.06 -13.80
CA ARG A 250 -15.83 8.66 -13.35
C ARG A 250 -15.75 8.83 -11.84
N GLN A 251 -16.88 9.05 -11.16
CA GLN A 251 -16.90 8.99 -9.68
C GLN A 251 -16.70 7.55 -9.19
N PHE A 252 -17.28 6.57 -9.86
CA PHE A 252 -17.14 5.15 -9.53
C PHE A 252 -15.68 4.70 -9.61
N THR A 253 -14.97 4.97 -10.72
CA THR A 253 -13.55 4.61 -10.85
C THR A 253 -12.68 5.34 -9.83
N ASP A 254 -12.86 6.65 -9.65
CA ASP A 254 -12.14 7.46 -8.66
C ASP A 254 -12.34 6.95 -7.22
N GLU A 255 -13.58 6.65 -6.81
CA GLU A 255 -13.88 6.27 -5.42
C GLU A 255 -13.59 4.80 -5.14
N MET A 256 -13.78 3.88 -6.11
CA MET A 256 -13.40 2.47 -5.93
C MET A 256 -11.87 2.28 -5.92
N ASN A 257 -11.11 3.08 -6.69
CA ASN A 257 -9.64 3.10 -6.58
C ASN A 257 -9.21 3.52 -5.17
N ARG A 258 -9.70 4.65 -4.65
CA ARG A 258 -9.42 5.11 -3.28
C ARG A 258 -9.80 4.09 -2.22
N PHE A 259 -10.93 3.40 -2.40
CA PHE A 259 -11.42 2.39 -1.45
C PHE A 259 -10.52 1.14 -1.43
N ALA A 260 -10.01 0.70 -2.58
CA ALA A 260 -9.05 -0.40 -2.66
C ALA A 260 -7.65 -0.01 -2.16
N GLU A 261 -7.17 1.19 -2.50
CA GLU A 261 -5.94 1.79 -1.95
C GLU A 261 -5.97 1.81 -0.40
N TRP A 262 -7.09 2.25 0.18
CA TRP A 262 -7.29 2.26 1.64
C TRP A 262 -7.31 0.87 2.25
N LEU A 263 -7.85 -0.14 1.57
CA LEU A 263 -7.74 -1.55 1.98
C LEU A 263 -6.30 -2.08 1.94
N GLY A 264 -5.31 -1.28 1.55
CA GLY A 264 -3.91 -1.70 1.40
C GLY A 264 -3.67 -2.53 0.14
N ARG A 265 -4.62 -2.50 -0.81
CA ARG A 265 -4.59 -3.23 -2.07
C ARG A 265 -4.20 -2.25 -3.20
N PRO A 266 -3.78 -2.75 -4.38
CA PRO A 266 -3.77 -1.92 -5.59
C PRO A 266 -5.16 -1.33 -5.85
N GLY A 267 -5.21 -0.15 -6.46
CA GLY A 267 -6.46 0.47 -6.92
C GLY A 267 -7.15 -0.42 -7.97
N VAL A 268 -8.49 -0.38 -8.06
CA VAL A 268 -9.21 -1.30 -8.95
C VAL A 268 -8.91 -1.03 -10.43
N TYR A 269 -8.63 -2.09 -11.18
CA TYR A 269 -8.77 -2.07 -12.63
C TYR A 269 -10.26 -2.14 -12.99
N ALA A 270 -10.68 -1.38 -13.99
CA ALA A 270 -12.06 -1.38 -14.47
C ALA A 270 -12.09 -1.33 -16.00
N PHE A 271 -12.84 -2.24 -16.59
CA PHE A 271 -13.21 -2.18 -18.00
C PHE A 271 -14.72 -2.15 -18.16
N SER A 272 -15.17 -1.65 -19.31
CA SER A 272 -16.56 -1.28 -19.53
C SER A 272 -17.09 -1.85 -20.82
N GLU A 273 -18.33 -2.30 -20.75
CA GLU A 273 -19.13 -2.52 -21.95
C GLU A 273 -19.60 -1.19 -22.53
N TYR A 274 -18.87 -0.70 -23.52
CA TYR A 274 -19.40 0.24 -24.49
C TYR A 274 -19.71 -0.56 -25.75
N TYR A 275 -20.96 -1.03 -25.89
CA TYR A 275 -21.34 -1.96 -26.96
C TYR A 275 -21.04 -1.37 -28.36
N GLY A 276 -20.24 -2.11 -29.15
CA GLY A 276 -19.74 -1.70 -30.47
C GLY A 276 -18.54 -0.74 -30.48
N GLY A 277 -18.00 -0.38 -29.30
CA GLY A 277 -16.85 0.51 -29.16
C GLY A 277 -15.52 -0.08 -29.61
N GLY A 278 -14.54 0.78 -29.84
CA GLY A 278 -13.19 0.43 -30.26
C GLY A 278 -12.49 1.57 -31.01
N ALA A 279 -11.29 1.29 -31.54
CA ALA A 279 -10.40 2.31 -32.12
C ALA A 279 -10.94 3.07 -33.35
N TRP A 280 -11.98 2.58 -34.03
CA TRP A 280 -12.68 3.28 -35.12
C TRP A 280 -13.93 4.05 -34.67
N ASP A 281 -14.31 3.99 -33.38
CA ASP A 281 -15.26 4.93 -32.76
C ASP A 281 -14.51 5.85 -31.78
N PRO A 282 -14.04 7.04 -32.24
CA PRO A 282 -13.42 8.03 -31.36
C PRO A 282 -14.29 8.43 -30.18
N GLY A 283 -15.62 8.36 -30.30
CA GLY A 283 -16.54 8.63 -29.18
C GLY A 283 -16.38 7.61 -28.05
N SER A 284 -16.16 6.33 -28.37
CA SER A 284 -15.86 5.29 -27.37
C SER A 284 -14.49 5.46 -26.71
N VAL A 285 -13.49 5.96 -27.46
CA VAL A 285 -12.14 6.23 -26.95
C VAL A 285 -12.14 7.46 -26.03
N ASP A 286 -12.72 8.57 -26.48
CA ASP A 286 -12.91 9.79 -25.69
C ASP A 286 -13.72 9.49 -24.42
N TRP A 287 -14.74 8.63 -24.50
CA TRP A 287 -15.53 8.16 -23.37
C TRP A 287 -14.67 7.36 -22.38
N SER A 288 -13.87 6.40 -22.87
CA SER A 288 -12.94 5.59 -22.06
C SER A 288 -11.93 6.44 -21.29
N HIS A 289 -11.39 7.46 -21.95
CA HIS A 289 -10.46 8.42 -21.34
C HIS A 289 -11.16 9.33 -20.30
N GLN A 290 -12.43 9.71 -20.52
CA GLN A 290 -13.22 10.50 -19.57
C GLN A 290 -13.61 9.71 -18.30
N THR A 291 -14.14 8.50 -18.47
CA THR A 291 -14.55 7.61 -17.37
C THR A 291 -13.37 7.00 -16.63
N ASN A 292 -12.20 6.96 -17.27
CA ASN A 292 -11.01 6.26 -16.80
C ASN A 292 -11.27 4.75 -16.64
N THR A 293 -11.97 4.16 -17.61
CA THR A 293 -12.18 2.70 -17.75
C THR A 293 -11.67 2.22 -19.10
N ALA A 294 -11.07 1.03 -19.14
CA ALA A 294 -10.77 0.36 -20.41
C ALA A 294 -12.06 -0.07 -21.13
N LEU A 295 -12.00 -0.34 -22.43
CA LEU A 295 -13.09 -0.95 -23.17
C LEU A 295 -12.96 -2.47 -23.18
N PHE A 296 -14.11 -3.14 -23.23
CA PHE A 296 -14.24 -4.46 -23.83
C PHE A 296 -14.21 -4.27 -25.36
N ASP A 297 -13.14 -4.67 -26.04
CA ASP A 297 -12.80 -4.20 -27.40
C ASP A 297 -13.62 -4.92 -28.48
N PHE A 298 -14.89 -4.50 -28.66
CA PHE A 298 -15.84 -5.09 -29.61
C PHE A 298 -15.32 -5.08 -31.05
N GLN A 299 -14.55 -4.07 -31.45
CA GLN A 299 -14.04 -3.98 -32.81
C GLN A 299 -12.97 -5.05 -33.07
N LEU A 300 -11.93 -5.13 -32.24
CA LEU A 300 -10.92 -6.20 -32.41
C LEU A 300 -11.55 -7.60 -32.30
N ALA A 301 -12.58 -7.78 -31.46
CA ALA A 301 -13.33 -9.03 -31.39
C ALA A 301 -14.04 -9.39 -32.71
N ASN A 302 -14.51 -8.40 -33.50
CA ASN A 302 -15.02 -8.64 -34.85
C ASN A 302 -13.89 -9.04 -35.81
N ASP A 303 -12.80 -8.28 -35.89
CA ASP A 303 -11.70 -8.56 -36.83
C ASP A 303 -11.08 -9.95 -36.59
N VAL A 304 -10.88 -10.34 -35.32
CA VAL A 304 -10.37 -11.67 -34.94
C VAL A 304 -11.35 -12.78 -35.33
N ARG A 305 -12.67 -12.59 -35.12
CA ARG A 305 -13.68 -13.54 -35.59
C ARG A 305 -13.71 -13.62 -37.11
N ASN A 306 -13.68 -12.50 -37.81
CA ASN A 306 -13.84 -12.42 -39.25
C ASN A 306 -12.63 -12.96 -40.02
N VAL A 307 -11.40 -12.77 -39.53
CA VAL A 307 -10.22 -13.34 -40.19
C VAL A 307 -10.19 -14.87 -40.05
N GLU A 308 -10.54 -15.42 -38.89
CA GLU A 308 -10.65 -16.87 -38.70
C GLU A 308 -11.91 -17.47 -39.33
N LEU A 309 -12.97 -16.68 -39.52
CA LEU A 309 -14.09 -17.03 -40.38
C LEU A 309 -13.80 -16.79 -41.88
N GLU A 310 -12.59 -16.42 -42.31
CA GLU A 310 -12.26 -16.08 -43.71
C GLU A 310 -13.30 -15.16 -44.39
N ASN A 311 -13.80 -14.17 -43.65
CA ASN A 311 -14.66 -13.08 -44.15
C ASN A 311 -13.80 -11.84 -44.46
N GLU A 312 -12.76 -11.62 -43.65
CA GLU A 312 -11.74 -10.58 -43.78
C GLU A 312 -10.35 -11.23 -43.83
N SER A 313 -9.32 -10.45 -44.11
CA SER A 313 -7.95 -10.93 -44.28
C SER A 313 -7.01 -10.44 -43.18
N PHE A 314 -5.83 -11.03 -43.06
CA PHE A 314 -4.85 -10.56 -42.08
C PHE A 314 -4.30 -9.14 -42.36
N TRP A 315 -4.49 -8.59 -43.57
CA TRP A 315 -4.27 -7.16 -43.80
C TRP A 315 -5.28 -6.30 -43.04
N ASP A 316 -6.54 -6.71 -42.98
CA ASP A 316 -7.62 -5.97 -42.34
C ASP A 316 -7.46 -5.98 -40.82
N LEU A 317 -7.20 -7.16 -40.23
CA LEU A 317 -6.79 -7.27 -38.82
C LEU A 317 -5.54 -6.42 -38.52
N TRP A 318 -4.54 -6.40 -39.41
CA TRP A 318 -3.36 -5.55 -39.20
C TRP A 318 -3.70 -4.05 -39.24
N HIS A 319 -4.59 -3.60 -40.14
CA HIS A 319 -5.05 -2.21 -40.15
C HIS A 319 -5.73 -1.81 -38.83
N VAL A 320 -6.56 -2.68 -38.25
CA VAL A 320 -7.18 -2.39 -36.94
C VAL A 320 -6.16 -2.44 -35.82
N VAL A 321 -5.29 -3.44 -35.76
CA VAL A 321 -4.19 -3.52 -34.79
C VAL A 321 -3.29 -2.28 -34.85
N GLN A 322 -2.98 -1.77 -36.05
CA GLN A 322 -2.24 -0.53 -36.26
C GLN A 322 -3.02 0.69 -35.78
N ASN A 323 -4.31 0.82 -36.13
CA ASN A 323 -5.14 1.92 -35.68
C ASN A 323 -5.30 1.95 -34.15
N ARG A 324 -5.36 0.80 -33.48
CA ARG A 324 -5.37 0.70 -32.00
C ARG A 324 -4.13 1.33 -31.38
N GLN A 325 -2.96 1.29 -32.03
CA GLN A 325 -1.74 1.95 -31.54
C GLN A 325 -1.83 3.49 -31.60
N THR A 326 -2.64 4.05 -32.51
CA THR A 326 -2.79 5.51 -32.68
C THR A 326 -4.03 6.09 -32.01
N ALA A 327 -5.15 5.37 -32.00
CA ALA A 327 -6.43 5.87 -31.48
C ALA A 327 -6.42 5.97 -29.95
N TYR A 328 -5.98 4.92 -29.24
CA TYR A 328 -5.95 4.88 -27.79
C TYR A 328 -4.72 5.61 -27.17
N GLY A 329 -3.87 6.25 -27.98
CA GLY A 329 -2.66 6.95 -27.51
C GLY A 329 -1.60 6.05 -26.86
N THR A 330 -0.65 6.67 -26.16
CA THR A 330 0.45 6.01 -25.42
C THR A 330 0.27 6.05 -23.89
N ASP A 331 1.05 5.26 -23.14
CA ASP A 331 1.00 5.23 -21.67
C ASP A 331 1.30 6.64 -21.10
N GLY A 332 0.27 7.27 -20.52
CA GLY A 332 0.35 8.61 -19.94
C GLY A 332 -0.41 9.71 -20.70
N GLU A 333 -0.92 9.46 -21.91
CA GLU A 333 -1.56 10.48 -22.76
C GLU A 333 -3.00 10.85 -22.38
N GLY A 334 -3.56 10.25 -21.32
CA GLY A 334 -4.79 10.73 -20.70
C GLY A 334 -5.96 9.76 -20.63
N GLY A 335 -5.70 8.48 -20.82
CA GLY A 335 -6.63 7.39 -20.56
C GLY A 335 -5.94 6.03 -20.73
N PRO A 336 -6.70 4.92 -20.73
CA PRO A 336 -6.15 3.58 -20.93
C PRO A 336 -5.76 3.35 -22.41
N ASN A 337 -4.49 3.05 -22.69
CA ASN A 337 -4.02 2.78 -24.06
C ASN A 337 -4.41 1.37 -24.59
N SER A 338 -3.97 1.02 -25.80
CA SER A 338 -4.26 -0.27 -26.46
C SER A 338 -3.83 -1.53 -25.69
N ASN A 339 -2.82 -1.47 -24.83
CA ASN A 339 -2.41 -2.59 -23.96
C ASN A 339 -3.37 -2.79 -22.77
N TRP A 340 -4.11 -1.75 -22.37
CA TRP A 340 -5.05 -1.80 -21.23
C TRP A 340 -6.47 -2.25 -21.61
N GLN A 341 -6.80 -2.37 -22.90
CA GLN A 341 -8.13 -2.81 -23.35
C GLN A 341 -8.31 -4.32 -23.14
N VAL A 342 -9.52 -4.77 -22.78
CA VAL A 342 -9.82 -6.21 -22.71
C VAL A 342 -10.17 -6.73 -24.10
N ILE A 343 -9.42 -7.73 -24.56
CA ILE A 343 -9.52 -8.31 -25.90
C ILE A 343 -10.06 -9.74 -25.82
N TRP A 344 -11.00 -10.06 -26.70
CA TRP A 344 -11.85 -11.25 -26.62
C TRP A 344 -12.31 -11.65 -28.03
N PHE A 345 -13.02 -12.77 -28.17
CA PHE A 345 -13.69 -13.16 -29.42
C PHE A 345 -15.06 -13.83 -29.22
N ASP A 346 -15.38 -14.35 -28.04
CA ASP A 346 -16.75 -14.70 -27.64
C ASP A 346 -17.02 -14.35 -26.17
N SER A 347 -18.32 -14.32 -25.82
CA SER A 347 -18.82 -13.84 -24.52
C SER A 347 -20.23 -14.40 -24.25
N HIS A 348 -20.83 -14.01 -23.14
CA HIS A 348 -22.22 -14.34 -22.81
C HIS A 348 -23.30 -13.73 -23.72
N ASP A 349 -22.98 -12.78 -24.60
CA ASP A 349 -23.97 -12.13 -25.49
C ASP A 349 -23.71 -12.38 -26.96
N TRP A 350 -22.50 -12.86 -27.28
CA TRP A 350 -22.10 -13.22 -28.64
C TRP A 350 -22.18 -14.73 -28.83
N GLN A 351 -22.35 -15.18 -30.08
CA GLN A 351 -22.26 -16.62 -30.38
C GLN A 351 -20.85 -17.11 -30.02
N ARG A 352 -20.75 -18.21 -29.28
CA ARG A 352 -19.49 -18.93 -29.05
C ARG A 352 -18.82 -19.22 -30.40
N MET A 353 -17.53 -18.93 -30.54
CA MET A 353 -16.82 -18.89 -31.83
C MET A 353 -16.83 -20.24 -32.56
N MET A 354 -16.89 -21.34 -31.80
CA MET A 354 -17.08 -22.69 -32.34
C MET A 354 -18.37 -22.86 -33.17
N THR A 355 -19.49 -22.18 -32.84
CA THR A 355 -20.76 -22.29 -33.59
C THR A 355 -20.66 -21.79 -35.05
N PRO A 356 -20.28 -20.53 -35.36
CA PRO A 356 -20.15 -20.08 -36.75
C PRO A 356 -19.00 -20.79 -37.49
N LEU A 357 -17.93 -21.21 -36.79
CA LEU A 357 -16.88 -22.04 -37.38
C LEU A 357 -17.41 -23.42 -37.81
N MET A 358 -18.17 -24.11 -36.95
CA MET A 358 -18.81 -25.38 -37.29
C MET A 358 -19.78 -25.24 -38.47
N GLN A 359 -20.50 -24.12 -38.57
CA GLN A 359 -21.38 -23.83 -39.71
C GLN A 359 -20.63 -23.55 -41.01
N LYS A 360 -19.51 -22.81 -40.97
CA LYS A 360 -18.72 -22.51 -42.18
C LYS A 360 -17.94 -23.73 -42.69
N TYR A 361 -17.35 -24.52 -41.79
CA TYR A 361 -16.41 -25.57 -42.16
C TYR A 361 -16.98 -27.00 -42.11
N GLY A 362 -18.09 -27.23 -41.39
CA GLY A 362 -18.73 -28.55 -41.27
C GLY A 362 -17.85 -29.66 -40.68
N SER A 363 -16.74 -29.29 -40.05
CA SER A 363 -15.65 -30.17 -39.62
C SER A 363 -15.13 -29.73 -38.27
N ASP A 364 -15.33 -30.58 -37.27
CA ASP A 364 -14.93 -30.37 -35.87
C ASP A 364 -13.45 -30.00 -35.74
N ILE A 365 -12.54 -30.75 -36.38
CA ILE A 365 -11.09 -30.47 -36.34
C ILE A 365 -10.76 -29.09 -36.96
N ALA A 366 -11.41 -28.74 -38.09
CA ALA A 366 -11.14 -27.46 -38.74
C ALA A 366 -11.66 -26.27 -37.92
N ALA A 367 -12.79 -26.43 -37.22
CA ALA A 367 -13.28 -25.43 -36.29
C ALA A 367 -12.38 -25.30 -35.05
N ARG A 368 -11.94 -26.41 -34.45
CA ARG A 368 -11.05 -26.41 -33.27
C ARG A 368 -9.72 -25.72 -33.53
N ASN A 369 -9.05 -26.05 -34.65
CA ASN A 369 -7.79 -25.41 -35.02
C ASN A 369 -7.92 -23.88 -35.08
N ARG A 370 -9.06 -23.37 -35.57
CA ARG A 370 -9.34 -21.93 -35.66
C ARG A 370 -9.65 -21.29 -34.31
N VAL A 371 -10.34 -22.00 -33.40
CA VAL A 371 -10.46 -21.57 -31.99
C VAL A 371 -9.07 -21.48 -31.33
N ASP A 372 -8.18 -22.45 -31.60
CA ASP A 372 -6.80 -22.39 -31.12
C ASP A 372 -6.05 -21.17 -31.69
N GLN A 373 -6.21 -20.85 -32.98
CA GLN A 373 -5.63 -19.64 -33.60
C GLN A 373 -6.20 -18.34 -32.99
N CYS A 374 -7.50 -18.28 -32.67
CA CYS A 374 -8.09 -17.17 -31.93
C CYS A 374 -7.44 -16.99 -30.54
N ILE A 375 -7.16 -18.08 -29.82
CA ILE A 375 -6.47 -18.04 -28.51
C ILE A 375 -5.03 -17.52 -28.67
N VAL A 376 -4.29 -17.99 -29.70
CA VAL A 376 -2.95 -17.47 -30.01
C VAL A 376 -3.01 -15.95 -30.25
N LEU A 377 -3.97 -15.46 -31.04
CA LEU A 377 -4.13 -14.03 -31.29
C LEU A 377 -4.39 -13.23 -30.00
N LEU A 378 -5.34 -13.64 -29.15
CA LEU A 378 -5.61 -12.91 -27.90
C LEU A 378 -4.40 -12.92 -26.96
N GLU A 379 -3.76 -14.07 -26.77
CA GLU A 379 -2.65 -14.17 -25.82
C GLU A 379 -1.40 -13.40 -26.26
N THR A 380 -1.24 -13.06 -27.55
CA THR A 380 -0.04 -12.33 -28.02
C THR A 380 -0.26 -10.92 -28.60
N LEU A 381 -1.49 -10.51 -28.91
CA LEU A 381 -1.80 -9.14 -29.33
C LEU A 381 -1.74 -8.11 -28.18
N PRO A 382 -1.61 -6.79 -28.48
CA PRO A 382 -1.71 -5.72 -27.48
C PRO A 382 -3.12 -5.67 -26.85
N GLY A 383 -3.20 -5.79 -25.54
CA GLY A 383 -4.45 -5.87 -24.78
C GLY A 383 -4.37 -6.93 -23.67
N ILE A 384 -5.45 -7.09 -22.93
CA ILE A 384 -5.63 -8.06 -21.84
C ILE A 384 -6.56 -9.18 -22.32
N PRO A 385 -6.09 -10.42 -22.51
CA PRO A 385 -6.92 -11.51 -23.05
C PRO A 385 -8.04 -11.90 -22.07
N CYS A 386 -9.23 -12.08 -22.62
CA CYS A 386 -10.41 -12.61 -21.93
C CYS A 386 -10.97 -13.82 -22.68
N ILE A 387 -11.00 -14.97 -22.00
CA ILE A 387 -11.51 -16.24 -22.52
C ILE A 387 -12.85 -16.56 -21.84
N TYR A 388 -13.86 -16.92 -22.61
CA TYR A 388 -15.17 -17.33 -22.09
C TYR A 388 -15.16 -18.81 -21.67
N TYR A 389 -15.81 -19.17 -20.55
CA TYR A 389 -15.68 -20.51 -19.95
C TYR A 389 -16.00 -21.64 -20.93
N GLY A 390 -15.18 -22.68 -20.96
CA GLY A 390 -15.36 -23.82 -21.85
C GLY A 390 -15.00 -23.56 -23.31
N THR A 391 -14.54 -22.35 -23.70
CA THR A 391 -13.93 -22.14 -25.02
C THR A 391 -12.67 -23.01 -25.17
N GLU A 392 -11.94 -23.28 -24.09
CA GLU A 392 -10.85 -24.26 -24.02
C GLU A 392 -11.31 -25.73 -24.09
N GLN A 393 -12.61 -25.99 -23.92
CA GLN A 393 -13.26 -27.28 -24.14
C GLN A 393 -14.00 -27.35 -25.50
N TYR A 394 -13.91 -26.30 -26.33
CA TYR A 394 -14.67 -26.10 -27.57
C TYR A 394 -16.20 -26.18 -27.36
N LEU A 395 -16.67 -25.76 -26.19
CA LEU A 395 -18.07 -25.79 -25.78
C LEU A 395 -18.93 -24.92 -26.72
N HIS A 396 -20.06 -25.45 -27.20
CA HIS A 396 -21.04 -24.73 -28.02
C HIS A 396 -22.43 -25.37 -27.93
N ASN A 397 -23.45 -24.68 -28.45
CA ASN A 397 -24.77 -25.23 -28.71
C ASN A 397 -25.41 -24.45 -29.87
N ASP A 398 -25.74 -25.13 -30.97
CA ASP A 398 -26.16 -24.47 -32.22
C ASP A 398 -27.69 -24.30 -32.33
N THR A 399 -28.42 -24.39 -31.22
CA THR A 399 -29.88 -24.16 -31.20
C THR A 399 -30.19 -22.68 -31.50
N PRO A 400 -31.16 -22.35 -32.38
CA PRO A 400 -31.58 -20.98 -32.63
C PRO A 400 -32.11 -20.27 -31.37
N GLY A 401 -31.42 -19.21 -30.95
CA GLY A 401 -31.79 -18.35 -29.83
C GLY A 401 -32.42 -17.04 -30.29
N THR A 402 -32.11 -15.96 -29.58
CA THR A 402 -32.47 -14.57 -29.92
C THR A 402 -32.22 -14.27 -31.40
N GLY A 403 -33.24 -13.67 -32.05
CA GLY A 403 -33.23 -13.36 -33.48
C GLY A 403 -33.37 -14.57 -34.41
N GLY A 404 -33.54 -15.79 -33.89
CA GLY A 404 -33.43 -17.03 -34.66
C GLY A 404 -31.98 -17.39 -35.03
N VAL A 405 -31.00 -16.73 -34.42
CA VAL A 405 -29.57 -16.97 -34.68
C VAL A 405 -29.12 -18.22 -33.92
N PRO A 406 -28.52 -19.23 -34.58
CA PRO A 406 -27.97 -20.40 -33.91
C PRO A 406 -26.92 -20.02 -32.86
N GLY A 407 -27.05 -20.53 -31.63
CA GLY A 407 -26.08 -20.30 -30.57
C GLY A 407 -25.96 -18.86 -30.08
N SER A 408 -26.96 -18.00 -30.31
CA SER A 408 -27.14 -16.74 -29.57
C SER A 408 -27.79 -16.99 -28.20
N ASP A 409 -27.97 -15.95 -27.38
CA ASP A 409 -28.66 -16.00 -26.08
C ASP A 409 -29.99 -16.79 -26.18
N PRO A 410 -30.23 -17.83 -25.34
CA PRO A 410 -29.42 -18.30 -24.20
C PRO A 410 -28.44 -19.44 -24.52
N PHE A 411 -28.37 -19.90 -25.76
CA PHE A 411 -27.62 -21.11 -26.15
C PHE A 411 -26.10 -20.93 -26.18
N ASN A 412 -25.60 -19.70 -26.16
CA ASN A 412 -24.20 -19.39 -25.83
C ASN A 412 -23.87 -19.53 -24.32
N ARG A 413 -24.85 -19.81 -23.44
CA ARG A 413 -24.67 -20.01 -21.99
C ARG A 413 -24.96 -21.49 -21.56
N PRO A 414 -24.40 -22.53 -22.21
CA PRO A 414 -24.61 -23.94 -21.85
C PRO A 414 -23.88 -24.30 -20.55
N MET A 415 -24.35 -25.32 -19.83
CA MET A 415 -23.60 -25.87 -18.69
C MET A 415 -22.22 -26.37 -19.11
N MET A 416 -21.18 -26.08 -18.33
CA MET A 416 -19.80 -26.53 -18.57
C MET A 416 -19.72 -28.06 -18.58
N ALA A 417 -19.40 -28.63 -19.75
CA ALA A 417 -19.56 -30.06 -20.01
C ALA A 417 -18.30 -30.93 -19.74
N SER A 418 -17.12 -30.31 -19.57
CA SER A 418 -15.83 -31.01 -19.53
C SER A 418 -14.80 -30.24 -18.69
N TRP A 419 -13.75 -30.93 -18.28
CA TRP A 419 -12.65 -30.42 -17.45
C TRP A 419 -11.28 -30.94 -17.94
N ASP A 420 -11.16 -31.25 -19.23
CA ASP A 420 -9.95 -31.86 -19.80
C ASP A 420 -8.86 -30.82 -20.07
N THR A 421 -7.77 -30.87 -19.30
CA THR A 421 -6.61 -29.98 -19.49
C THR A 421 -5.72 -30.36 -20.68
N ASN A 422 -6.05 -31.44 -21.42
CA ASN A 422 -5.24 -31.97 -22.52
C ASN A 422 -5.73 -31.55 -23.91
N THR A 423 -6.85 -30.81 -24.01
CA THR A 423 -7.30 -30.22 -25.29
C THR A 423 -6.22 -29.29 -25.87
N ASN A 424 -6.25 -29.07 -27.18
CA ASN A 424 -5.22 -28.22 -27.80
C ASN A 424 -5.37 -26.75 -27.35
N ALA A 425 -6.61 -26.27 -27.22
CA ALA A 425 -6.95 -24.96 -26.68
C ALA A 425 -6.47 -24.79 -25.22
N ALA A 426 -6.73 -25.74 -24.32
CA ALA A 426 -6.32 -25.64 -22.92
C ALA A 426 -4.80 -25.63 -22.75
N ARG A 427 -4.07 -26.43 -23.54
CA ARG A 427 -2.59 -26.42 -23.55
C ARG A 427 -2.03 -25.13 -24.15
N THR A 428 -2.60 -24.66 -25.26
CA THR A 428 -2.23 -23.39 -25.90
C THR A 428 -2.42 -22.20 -24.96
N LEU A 429 -3.58 -22.13 -24.28
CA LEU A 429 -3.89 -21.09 -23.30
C LEU A 429 -2.94 -21.13 -22.09
N SER A 430 -2.72 -22.33 -21.53
CA SER A 430 -1.82 -22.52 -20.38
C SER A 430 -0.38 -22.09 -20.69
N VAL A 431 0.15 -22.49 -21.86
CA VAL A 431 1.49 -22.09 -22.31
C VAL A 431 1.57 -20.60 -22.60
N LEU A 432 0.66 -20.04 -23.40
CA LEU A 432 0.78 -18.65 -23.83
C LEU A 432 0.47 -17.65 -22.72
N SER A 433 -0.47 -17.96 -21.80
CA SER A 433 -0.65 -17.15 -20.59
C SER A 433 0.61 -17.16 -19.72
N ALA A 434 1.28 -18.31 -19.58
CA ALA A 434 2.56 -18.37 -18.87
C ALA A 434 3.67 -17.55 -19.58
N VAL A 435 3.69 -17.51 -20.92
CA VAL A 435 4.59 -16.61 -21.68
C VAL A 435 4.21 -15.14 -21.46
N ARG A 436 2.93 -14.78 -21.52
CA ARG A 436 2.42 -13.42 -21.23
C ARG A 436 2.76 -12.98 -19.82
N LYS A 437 2.62 -13.86 -18.82
CA LYS A 437 2.93 -13.56 -17.41
C LYS A 437 4.40 -13.25 -17.16
N ASN A 438 5.30 -13.83 -17.96
CA ASN A 438 6.75 -13.76 -17.75
C ASN A 438 7.51 -12.94 -18.82
N ASN A 439 6.87 -12.50 -19.90
CA ASN A 439 7.52 -11.75 -20.97
C ASN A 439 6.96 -10.32 -21.12
N PRO A 440 7.71 -9.28 -20.70
CA PRO A 440 7.31 -7.86 -20.83
C PRO A 440 6.99 -7.41 -22.26
N ALA A 441 7.41 -8.16 -23.30
CA ALA A 441 7.04 -7.86 -24.68
C ALA A 441 5.53 -8.02 -24.91
N LEU A 442 4.87 -9.02 -24.31
CA LEU A 442 3.42 -9.21 -24.48
C LEU A 442 2.60 -8.22 -23.63
N GLN A 443 3.14 -7.86 -22.45
CA GLN A 443 2.50 -6.97 -21.48
C GLN A 443 2.51 -5.49 -21.92
N PHE A 444 3.66 -5.01 -22.40
CA PHE A 444 3.89 -3.58 -22.66
C PHE A 444 4.48 -3.30 -24.05
N GLY A 445 5.01 -4.32 -24.72
CA GLY A 445 5.86 -4.15 -25.89
C GLY A 445 5.13 -3.73 -27.16
N ASP A 446 5.80 -2.92 -27.97
CA ASP A 446 5.33 -2.50 -29.29
C ASP A 446 5.06 -3.71 -30.18
N ILE A 447 3.96 -3.66 -30.94
CA ILE A 447 3.73 -4.60 -32.04
C ILE A 447 4.32 -4.05 -33.34
N GLN A 448 4.91 -4.94 -34.13
CA GLN A 448 5.48 -4.66 -35.46
C GLN A 448 5.16 -5.81 -36.41
N GLN A 449 4.50 -5.53 -37.53
CA GLN A 449 4.34 -6.48 -38.63
C GLN A 449 5.72 -6.84 -39.22
N ARG A 450 5.89 -8.11 -39.63
CA ARG A 450 7.13 -8.65 -40.21
C ARG A 450 6.91 -9.30 -41.57
N TYR A 451 5.78 -10.00 -41.74
CA TYR A 451 5.29 -10.53 -43.01
C TYR A 451 3.76 -10.65 -42.92
N VAL A 452 3.01 -10.26 -43.95
CA VAL A 452 1.54 -10.42 -43.95
C VAL A 452 1.01 -10.58 -45.38
N THR A 453 0.02 -11.45 -45.54
CA THR A 453 -0.71 -11.69 -46.79
C THR A 453 -2.21 -11.74 -46.49
N SER A 454 -3.03 -12.30 -47.38
CA SER A 454 -4.42 -12.57 -47.05
C SER A 454 -4.60 -13.60 -45.93
N SER A 455 -3.68 -14.56 -45.82
CA SER A 455 -3.83 -15.76 -44.97
C SER A 455 -2.59 -16.16 -44.15
N ILE A 456 -1.51 -15.38 -44.24
CA ILE A 456 -0.37 -15.43 -43.33
C ILE A 456 -0.30 -14.12 -42.54
N PHE A 457 -0.06 -14.21 -41.24
CA PHE A 457 0.32 -13.07 -40.41
C PHE A 457 1.52 -13.40 -39.55
N VAL A 458 2.62 -12.69 -39.76
CA VAL A 458 3.83 -12.75 -38.93
C VAL A 458 4.10 -11.37 -38.36
N TYR A 459 4.12 -11.28 -37.04
CA TYR A 459 4.41 -10.06 -36.29
C TYR A 459 5.36 -10.35 -35.13
N SER A 460 5.88 -9.29 -34.53
CA SER A 460 6.63 -9.38 -33.29
C SER A 460 6.14 -8.38 -32.27
N ARG A 461 6.06 -8.81 -31.01
CA ARG A 461 5.98 -7.94 -29.84
C ARG A 461 7.39 -7.72 -29.31
N GLN A 462 7.76 -6.49 -28.96
CA GLN A 462 9.12 -6.17 -28.49
C GLN A 462 9.13 -5.20 -27.30
N SER A 463 9.96 -5.54 -26.31
CA SER A 463 10.38 -4.67 -25.21
C SER A 463 11.90 -4.46 -25.25
N SER A 464 12.47 -3.70 -24.32
CA SER A 464 13.90 -3.36 -24.28
C SER A 464 14.86 -4.56 -24.39
N ASN A 465 14.58 -5.65 -23.66
CA ASN A 465 15.42 -6.86 -23.65
C ASN A 465 14.70 -8.15 -24.08
N SER A 466 13.36 -8.16 -24.13
CA SER A 466 12.54 -9.34 -24.39
C SER A 466 11.73 -9.16 -25.67
N ALA A 467 11.49 -10.26 -26.41
CA ALA A 467 10.68 -10.23 -27.62
C ALA A 467 9.90 -11.54 -27.79
N VAL A 468 8.79 -11.47 -28.54
CA VAL A 468 8.05 -12.63 -29.03
C VAL A 468 7.77 -12.42 -30.51
N VAL A 469 8.03 -13.44 -31.34
CA VAL A 469 7.62 -13.49 -32.75
C VAL A 469 6.48 -14.49 -32.86
N VAL A 470 5.42 -14.11 -33.54
CA VAL A 470 4.21 -14.91 -33.74
C VAL A 470 3.97 -15.02 -35.24
N ALA A 471 3.74 -16.23 -35.72
CA ALA A 471 3.38 -16.52 -37.10
C ALA A 471 2.11 -17.39 -37.14
N LEU A 472 1.11 -16.99 -37.93
CA LEU A 472 -0.11 -17.75 -38.17
C LEU A 472 -0.28 -18.01 -39.66
N ASN A 473 -0.77 -19.20 -40.00
CA ASN A 473 -1.31 -19.57 -41.30
C ASN A 473 -2.77 -20.01 -41.10
N ASN A 474 -3.73 -19.20 -41.54
CA ASN A 474 -5.16 -19.52 -41.41
C ASN A 474 -5.73 -20.16 -42.68
N SER A 475 -4.90 -20.52 -43.66
CA SER A 475 -5.33 -21.19 -44.89
C SER A 475 -5.35 -22.72 -44.75
N GLY A 476 -6.14 -23.38 -45.61
CA GLY A 476 -6.20 -24.84 -45.73
C GLY A 476 -5.01 -25.50 -46.45
N VAL A 477 -3.88 -24.79 -46.62
CA VAL A 477 -2.68 -25.29 -47.31
C VAL A 477 -1.41 -24.90 -46.55
N ALA A 478 -0.38 -25.74 -46.64
CA ALA A 478 0.93 -25.43 -46.05
C ALA A 478 1.60 -24.27 -46.81
N GLN A 479 2.38 -23.46 -46.09
CA GLN A 479 3.08 -22.29 -46.61
C GLN A 479 4.53 -22.28 -46.11
N ASP A 480 5.48 -22.14 -47.03
CA ASP A 480 6.91 -22.02 -46.74
C ASP A 480 7.33 -20.58 -47.08
N ILE A 481 7.77 -19.80 -46.08
CA ILE A 481 8.01 -18.35 -46.19
C ILE A 481 9.35 -17.94 -45.59
N ASP A 482 9.99 -16.93 -46.20
CA ASP A 482 11.18 -16.27 -45.65
C ASP A 482 10.79 -14.94 -45.00
N VAL A 483 11.08 -14.76 -43.71
CA VAL A 483 10.76 -13.55 -42.94
C VAL A 483 12.04 -12.86 -42.46
N GLY A 484 12.13 -11.56 -42.70
CA GLY A 484 13.27 -10.72 -42.29
C GLY A 484 12.99 -9.84 -41.07
N SER A 485 14.03 -9.16 -40.60
CA SER A 485 13.97 -8.13 -39.54
C SER A 485 13.35 -8.57 -38.21
N LEU A 486 13.44 -9.86 -37.87
CA LEU A 486 12.99 -10.40 -36.59
C LEU A 486 13.87 -9.86 -35.43
N PRO A 487 13.28 -9.47 -34.28
CA PRO A 487 14.01 -8.93 -33.12
C PRO A 487 14.73 -10.01 -32.27
N LEU A 488 15.09 -11.13 -32.91
CA LEU A 488 15.69 -12.31 -32.31
C LEU A 488 17.18 -12.40 -32.70
N PRO A 489 18.12 -12.49 -31.73
CA PRO A 489 19.52 -12.78 -32.00
C PRO A 489 19.73 -14.09 -32.77
N ASN A 490 20.87 -14.24 -33.45
CA ASN A 490 21.21 -15.46 -34.18
C ASN A 490 21.19 -16.69 -33.24
N GLY A 491 20.51 -17.76 -33.65
CA GLY A 491 20.35 -18.95 -32.84
C GLY A 491 19.21 -19.86 -33.31
N SER A 492 18.99 -20.95 -32.59
CA SER A 492 17.84 -21.83 -32.77
C SER A 492 16.84 -21.58 -31.65
N TYR A 493 15.57 -21.42 -32.01
CA TYR A 493 14.45 -21.13 -31.12
C TYR A 493 13.43 -22.25 -31.25
N GLU A 494 13.00 -22.81 -30.12
CA GLU A 494 11.88 -23.75 -30.08
C GLU A 494 10.56 -22.98 -30.25
N ASP A 495 9.62 -23.56 -31.00
CA ASP A 495 8.24 -23.12 -31.03
C ASP A 495 7.55 -23.55 -29.74
N VAL A 496 7.12 -22.59 -28.92
CA VAL A 496 6.54 -22.90 -27.60
C VAL A 496 5.21 -23.64 -27.69
N LEU A 497 4.56 -23.66 -28.86
CA LEU A 497 3.34 -24.45 -29.12
C LEU A 497 3.64 -25.90 -29.51
N HIS A 498 4.86 -26.21 -29.97
CA HIS A 498 5.21 -27.48 -30.60
C HIS A 498 6.57 -28.01 -30.14
N GLU A 499 6.64 -28.60 -28.94
CA GLU A 499 7.85 -29.20 -28.35
C GLU A 499 8.64 -30.04 -29.38
N GLY A 500 9.95 -29.82 -29.49
CA GLY A 500 10.80 -30.48 -30.47
C GLY A 500 10.86 -29.80 -31.85
N THR A 501 10.09 -28.73 -32.09
CA THR A 501 10.07 -27.98 -33.36
C THR A 501 10.94 -26.72 -33.25
N TYR A 502 11.95 -26.59 -34.12
CA TYR A 502 12.97 -25.54 -34.01
C TYR A 502 13.09 -24.69 -35.28
N VAL A 503 13.02 -23.37 -35.10
CA VAL A 503 13.31 -22.36 -36.13
C VAL A 503 14.74 -21.86 -35.97
N SER A 504 15.47 -21.70 -37.07
CA SER A 504 16.82 -21.12 -37.09
C SER A 504 16.78 -19.65 -37.54
N VAL A 505 17.14 -18.73 -36.65
CA VAL A 505 17.25 -17.30 -36.94
C VAL A 505 18.71 -16.96 -37.26
N ASN A 506 18.94 -16.29 -38.39
CA ASN A 506 20.25 -15.86 -38.86
C ASN A 506 20.19 -14.40 -39.34
N ASN A 507 20.90 -13.50 -38.66
CA ASN A 507 20.94 -12.05 -38.91
C ASN A 507 19.54 -11.40 -38.94
N GLY A 508 18.64 -11.86 -38.07
CA GLY A 508 17.23 -11.43 -38.03
C GLY A 508 16.36 -11.99 -39.16
N GLY A 509 16.87 -12.86 -40.02
CA GLY A 509 16.09 -13.63 -40.99
C GLY A 509 15.78 -15.04 -40.50
N ALA A 510 14.61 -15.58 -40.84
CA ALA A 510 14.26 -16.98 -40.60
C ALA A 510 13.38 -17.52 -41.74
N HIS A 511 13.57 -18.80 -42.06
CA HIS A 511 12.65 -19.57 -42.88
C HIS A 511 11.59 -20.22 -41.97
N LEU A 512 10.31 -20.04 -42.28
CA LEU A 512 9.19 -20.58 -41.52
C LEU A 512 8.35 -21.48 -42.44
N ARG A 513 8.15 -22.72 -42.00
CA ARG A 513 7.15 -23.63 -42.57
C ARG A 513 5.93 -23.64 -41.66
N LEU A 514 4.79 -23.23 -42.20
CA LEU A 514 3.51 -23.17 -41.48
C LEU A 514 2.53 -24.14 -42.16
N GLU A 515 2.17 -25.21 -41.47
CA GLU A 515 1.17 -26.18 -41.94
C GLU A 515 -0.25 -25.55 -41.98
N PRO A 516 -1.27 -26.19 -42.60
CA PRO A 516 -2.63 -25.65 -42.66
C PRO A 516 -3.21 -25.32 -41.28
N THR A 517 -3.89 -24.18 -41.13
CA THR A 517 -4.53 -23.74 -39.87
C THR A 517 -3.61 -23.87 -38.64
N SER A 518 -2.37 -23.41 -38.76
CA SER A 518 -1.33 -23.56 -37.72
C SER A 518 -0.73 -22.23 -37.26
N SER A 519 -0.09 -22.26 -36.10
CA SER A 519 0.63 -21.12 -35.53
C SER A 519 2.00 -21.54 -34.98
N CYS A 520 2.95 -20.61 -34.95
CA CYS A 520 4.29 -20.80 -34.42
C CYS A 520 4.67 -19.57 -33.58
N VAL A 521 5.18 -19.78 -32.36
CA VAL A 521 5.50 -18.71 -31.40
C VAL A 521 6.93 -18.88 -30.86
N LEU A 522 7.80 -17.92 -31.20
CA LEU A 522 9.22 -17.93 -30.83
C LEU A 522 9.50 -16.86 -29.77
N VAL A 523 10.11 -17.25 -28.66
CA VAL A 523 10.24 -16.40 -27.46
C VAL A 523 11.69 -16.09 -27.10
N ARG A 524 11.96 -14.83 -26.76
CA ARG A 524 13.21 -14.35 -26.14
C ARG A 524 12.90 -13.74 -24.77
N GLY A 525 13.49 -14.30 -23.72
CA GLY A 525 13.38 -13.81 -22.34
C GLY A 525 14.28 -12.61 -22.01
N ALA A 526 14.03 -12.01 -20.84
CA ALA A 526 14.71 -10.79 -20.38
C ALA A 526 16.18 -11.00 -19.95
N THR A 527 16.56 -12.23 -19.58
CA THR A 527 17.96 -12.64 -19.38
C THR A 527 18.38 -13.57 -20.53
N GLY A 528 19.66 -13.55 -20.90
CA GLY A 528 20.17 -14.22 -22.10
C GLY A 528 20.34 -15.74 -21.99
N GLN A 529 19.34 -16.45 -21.50
CA GLN A 529 19.28 -17.92 -21.53
C GLN A 529 18.32 -18.39 -22.63
N SER A 530 18.67 -19.50 -23.30
CA SER A 530 17.72 -20.26 -24.11
C SER A 530 16.68 -20.94 -23.21
N ALA A 531 15.55 -21.37 -23.78
CA ALA A 531 14.45 -22.04 -23.07
C ALA A 531 14.77 -23.46 -22.56
N SER A 532 16.01 -23.72 -22.16
CA SER A 532 16.51 -25.02 -21.69
C SER A 532 16.32 -25.27 -20.19
N GLN A 533 15.95 -24.25 -19.41
CA GLN A 533 15.42 -24.46 -18.06
C GLN A 533 13.98 -24.97 -18.14
N ARG A 534 13.83 -26.28 -18.31
CA ARG A 534 12.55 -26.97 -18.26
C ARG A 534 11.76 -26.56 -17.01
N THR A 535 10.52 -26.12 -17.24
CA THR A 535 9.44 -26.35 -16.28
C THR A 535 9.41 -27.85 -15.96
N GLN A 536 9.75 -28.20 -14.72
CA GLN A 536 9.44 -29.54 -14.22
C GLN A 536 7.92 -29.68 -14.26
N PRO A 537 7.33 -30.68 -14.95
CA PRO A 537 5.93 -30.99 -14.73
C PRO A 537 5.76 -31.29 -13.23
N LEU A 538 4.75 -30.71 -12.60
CA LEU A 538 4.44 -30.98 -11.20
C LEU A 538 4.18 -32.48 -11.04
N GLN A 539 5.16 -33.20 -10.49
CA GLN A 539 4.96 -34.60 -10.14
C GLN A 539 3.82 -34.68 -9.13
N VAL A 540 2.87 -35.57 -9.40
CA VAL A 540 1.75 -35.86 -8.50
C VAL A 540 2.32 -36.22 -7.14
N LEU A 541 2.09 -35.35 -6.15
CA LEU A 541 2.59 -35.52 -4.79
C LEU A 541 1.79 -36.58 -4.05
N GLU A 542 2.13 -37.86 -4.30
CA GLU A 542 1.61 -38.98 -3.53
C GLU A 542 2.03 -38.87 -2.05
N ASN A 543 1.05 -38.54 -1.20
CA ASN A 543 0.98 -38.75 0.25
C ASN A 543 2.25 -39.32 0.93
N ARG A 544 3.15 -38.45 1.45
CA ARG A 544 4.10 -38.82 2.52
C ARG A 544 4.20 -37.77 3.61
N THR A 545 4.46 -38.25 4.82
CA THR A 545 4.23 -37.56 6.10
C THR A 545 5.33 -36.56 6.48
N ALA A 546 5.00 -35.61 7.35
CA ALA A 546 5.83 -34.48 7.77
C ALA A 546 7.16 -34.87 8.47
N LYS A 547 8.15 -33.96 8.38
CA LYS A 547 9.35 -33.86 9.24
C LYS A 547 9.93 -32.44 9.24
N THR A 548 10.61 -32.06 10.32
CA THR A 548 11.14 -30.71 10.60
C THR A 548 12.67 -30.63 10.58
N ALA A 549 13.21 -29.46 10.22
CA ALA A 549 14.57 -28.95 10.47
C ALA A 549 14.51 -27.41 10.33
N GLU A 550 14.81 -26.60 11.35
CA GLU A 550 16.13 -26.19 11.88
C GLU A 550 16.94 -25.21 11.00
N ILE A 551 17.39 -24.11 11.62
CA ILE A 551 18.10 -22.98 11.00
C ILE A 551 19.55 -22.95 11.52
N ARG A 552 20.51 -22.58 10.66
CA ARG A 552 21.87 -22.17 11.07
C ARG A 552 22.23 -20.82 10.46
N GLY A 553 23.00 -20.02 11.21
CA GLY A 553 23.19 -18.59 10.97
C GLY A 553 24.22 -18.21 9.90
N LEU A 554 24.29 -16.90 9.64
CA LEU A 554 25.24 -16.24 8.75
C LEU A 554 26.30 -15.47 9.56
N GLU A 555 27.54 -15.44 9.05
CA GLU A 555 28.61 -14.56 9.55
C GLU A 555 28.55 -13.19 8.85
N THR A 556 29.03 -12.13 9.52
CA THR A 556 28.92 -10.73 9.06
C THR A 556 30.17 -10.22 8.32
N PRO A 557 30.01 -9.49 7.19
CA PRO A 557 31.13 -8.82 6.51
C PRO A 557 31.70 -7.59 7.26
N PRO A 558 32.90 -7.07 6.89
CA PRO A 558 33.57 -5.96 7.58
C PRO A 558 32.97 -4.57 7.32
N ILE A 559 33.28 -3.63 8.22
CA ILE A 559 32.76 -2.25 8.25
C ILE A 559 33.64 -1.29 7.39
N PRO A 560 33.06 -0.36 6.59
CA PRO A 560 33.83 0.63 5.82
C PRO A 560 34.48 1.76 6.63
N ASN A 561 35.60 2.30 6.12
CA ASN A 561 36.32 3.44 6.70
C ASN A 561 35.46 4.71 6.85
N GLY A 562 35.65 5.42 7.97
CA GLY A 562 35.08 6.76 8.22
C GLY A 562 34.19 6.87 9.46
N MET A 563 33.84 5.75 10.09
CA MET A 563 33.24 5.72 11.42
C MET A 563 34.33 5.76 12.50
N ILE A 564 34.06 6.45 13.61
CA ILE A 564 34.83 6.32 14.85
C ILE A 564 34.69 4.87 15.33
N THR A 565 35.81 4.20 15.59
CA THR A 565 35.78 2.85 16.18
C THR A 565 35.34 2.99 17.63
N ILE A 566 34.44 2.13 18.11
CA ILE A 566 34.09 2.11 19.54
C ILE A 566 34.82 0.89 20.13
N ASP A 567 36.07 1.10 20.56
CA ASP A 567 36.94 0.04 21.08
C ASP A 567 37.64 0.42 22.41
N GLY A 568 37.62 1.71 22.78
CA GLY A 568 38.16 2.26 24.02
C GLY A 568 39.58 2.84 23.89
N ARG A 569 40.17 2.84 22.69
CA ARG A 569 41.61 3.12 22.47
C ARG A 569 41.85 4.30 21.56
N ASN A 570 43.02 4.92 21.73
CA ASN A 570 43.49 6.06 20.93
C ASN A 570 42.51 7.25 20.90
N ILE A 571 41.64 7.39 21.89
CA ILE A 571 40.46 8.28 21.90
C ILE A 571 40.77 9.71 21.39
N PRO A 572 41.87 10.39 21.77
CA PRO A 572 42.17 11.74 21.25
C PRO A 572 42.42 11.81 19.73
N THR A 573 42.86 10.71 19.12
CA THR A 573 43.05 10.53 17.67
C THR A 573 41.73 10.21 16.98
N ASP A 574 40.97 9.25 17.49
CA ASP A 574 39.68 8.83 16.90
C ASP A 574 38.62 9.94 16.97
N PHE A 575 38.65 10.77 18.03
CA PHE A 575 37.84 11.99 18.12
C PHE A 575 38.44 13.21 17.39
N ALA A 576 39.55 13.05 16.67
CA ALA A 576 40.15 14.04 15.76
C ALA A 576 40.26 15.47 16.33
N GLY A 577 40.66 15.59 17.61
CA GLY A 577 40.81 16.88 18.29
C GLY A 577 39.50 17.55 18.76
N LYS A 578 38.38 16.83 18.82
CA LYS A 578 37.09 17.30 19.39
C LYS A 578 37.08 17.30 20.93
N LEU A 579 38.16 17.82 21.51
CA LEU A 579 38.35 17.99 22.95
C LEU A 579 37.39 19.05 23.49
N VAL A 580 36.62 18.75 24.53
CA VAL A 580 35.74 19.73 25.20
C VAL A 580 36.18 20.04 26.63
N ALA A 581 36.85 19.11 27.32
CA ALA A 581 37.48 19.38 28.61
C ALA A 581 38.73 18.52 28.84
N THR A 582 39.62 19.02 29.70
CA THR A 582 40.79 18.29 30.23
C THR A 582 40.85 18.55 31.72
N GLN A 583 41.20 17.52 32.48
CA GLN A 583 41.19 17.54 33.93
C GLN A 583 42.18 18.57 34.47
N ASP A 584 41.71 19.40 35.40
CA ASP A 584 42.53 20.39 36.11
C ASP A 584 42.91 19.96 37.53
N ASN A 585 42.26 18.90 38.05
CA ASN A 585 42.49 18.40 39.39
C ASN A 585 43.19 17.03 39.45
N PHE A 586 43.95 16.82 40.52
CA PHE A 586 44.66 15.56 40.77
C PHE A 586 43.65 14.46 41.19
N THR A 587 44.07 13.20 41.38
CA THR A 587 43.14 12.11 41.79
C THR A 587 43.35 11.66 43.24
N TRP A 588 42.33 11.75 44.10
CA TRP A 588 42.32 11.02 45.39
C TRP A 588 41.89 9.55 45.27
N PHE A 589 41.49 9.10 44.08
CA PHE A 589 41.08 7.73 43.78
C PHE A 589 42.25 6.85 43.26
N GLY A 590 43.49 7.38 43.27
CA GLY A 590 44.74 6.64 43.08
C GLY A 590 45.29 6.67 41.65
N ASP A 591 46.61 6.70 41.54
CA ASP A 591 47.35 6.72 40.27
C ASP A 591 47.06 5.49 39.40
N ALA A 592 46.87 5.73 38.10
CA ALA A 592 46.90 4.69 37.08
C ALA A 592 48.17 3.84 37.15
N THR A 593 48.01 2.58 37.56
CA THR A 593 49.07 1.57 37.47
C THR A 593 48.61 0.39 36.62
N SER A 594 49.53 -0.11 35.79
CA SER A 594 49.19 -0.95 34.63
C SER A 594 48.29 -2.14 34.98
N ALA A 595 47.14 -2.21 34.31
CA ALA A 595 46.03 -3.15 34.53
C ALA A 595 45.10 -2.82 35.73
N GLY A 596 44.52 -1.62 35.73
CA GLY A 596 43.24 -1.34 36.39
C GLY A 596 43.28 -1.04 37.89
N GLY A 597 44.44 -0.58 38.41
CA GLY A 597 44.52 0.08 39.72
C GLY A 597 44.44 1.59 39.57
N GLY A 598 43.63 2.25 40.40
CA GLY A 598 43.35 3.68 40.33
C GLY A 598 42.12 4.01 39.48
N SER A 599 41.35 5.00 39.94
CA SER A 599 40.22 5.59 39.21
C SER A 599 40.53 7.06 38.91
N GLU A 600 40.39 7.46 37.64
CA GLU A 600 40.76 8.80 37.15
C GLU A 600 39.83 9.25 36.00
N LEU A 601 39.68 10.56 35.80
CA LEU A 601 39.04 11.18 34.64
C LEU A 601 40.01 12.20 34.02
N ASP A 602 40.53 11.95 32.82
CA ASP A 602 41.59 12.78 32.20
C ASP A 602 41.07 13.80 31.17
N GLN A 603 40.41 13.34 30.10
CA GLN A 603 39.98 14.20 29.00
C GLN A 603 38.62 13.79 28.47
N LEU A 604 37.75 14.76 28.19
CA LEU A 604 36.41 14.56 27.61
C LEU A 604 36.41 15.09 26.18
N PHE A 605 36.06 14.21 25.24
CA PHE A 605 35.83 14.49 23.84
C PHE A 605 34.37 14.27 23.51
N VAL A 606 33.74 15.20 22.79
CA VAL A 606 32.35 15.05 22.33
C VAL A 606 32.22 15.55 20.90
N THR A 607 31.60 14.72 20.07
CA THR A 607 31.23 15.05 18.70
C THR A 607 29.93 14.34 18.34
N ASN A 608 29.43 14.51 17.13
CA ASN A 608 28.26 13.80 16.63
C ASN A 608 28.52 13.21 15.24
N ASP A 609 27.81 12.15 14.90
CA ASP A 609 27.49 11.83 13.51
C ASP A 609 26.09 12.35 13.15
N ALA A 610 25.41 11.77 12.16
CA ALA A 610 24.07 12.17 11.75
C ALA A 610 22.95 11.68 12.70
N SER A 611 23.23 10.74 13.61
CA SER A 611 22.22 9.96 14.36
C SER A 611 22.52 9.74 15.84
N SER A 612 23.77 9.97 16.26
CA SER A 612 24.25 9.68 17.61
C SER A 612 25.24 10.72 18.12
N LEU A 613 25.22 10.89 19.44
CA LEU A 613 26.23 11.59 20.19
C LEU A 613 27.41 10.63 20.42
N LYS A 614 28.62 11.04 20.03
CA LYS A 614 29.85 10.32 20.34
C LYS A 614 30.49 10.97 21.56
N ILE A 615 30.81 10.19 22.58
CA ILE A 615 31.49 10.64 23.80
C ILE A 615 32.71 9.76 24.00
N GLY A 616 33.89 10.37 24.09
CA GLY A 616 35.15 9.71 24.42
C GLY A 616 35.67 10.28 25.74
N ILE A 617 36.04 9.43 26.68
CA ILE A 617 36.61 9.83 27.96
C ILE A 617 37.86 8.99 28.21
N THR A 618 39.03 9.62 28.28
CA THR A 618 40.27 8.94 28.67
C THR A 618 40.40 8.87 30.19
N GLY A 619 41.00 7.77 30.68
CA GLY A 619 41.21 7.49 32.10
C GLY A 619 40.86 6.05 32.46
N ASN A 620 40.99 5.71 33.74
CA ASN A 620 40.74 4.39 34.30
C ASN A 620 39.55 4.37 35.27
N LEU A 621 38.93 3.19 35.41
CA LEU A 621 37.86 2.92 36.37
C LEU A 621 38.08 1.57 37.06
N GLU A 622 38.25 1.61 38.39
CA GLU A 622 38.51 0.42 39.20
C GLU A 622 37.36 -0.60 39.18
N THR A 623 37.71 -1.88 39.13
CA THR A 623 36.74 -3.00 39.06
C THR A 623 35.99 -3.28 40.38
N ASN A 624 36.10 -2.38 41.36
CA ASN A 624 35.47 -2.44 42.69
C ASN A 624 34.03 -1.88 42.73
N GLY A 625 33.52 -1.39 41.59
CA GLY A 625 32.16 -0.86 41.44
C GLY A 625 32.06 0.66 41.52
N ASN A 626 33.18 1.40 41.49
CA ASN A 626 33.18 2.84 41.22
C ASN A 626 32.47 3.14 39.89
N TYR A 627 31.86 4.31 39.76
CA TYR A 627 31.11 4.74 38.57
C TYR A 627 31.69 5.98 37.93
N TRP A 628 31.67 6.00 36.59
CA TRP A 628 31.60 7.25 35.83
C TRP A 628 30.13 7.57 35.54
N LEU A 629 29.69 8.76 35.94
CA LEU A 629 28.35 9.29 35.70
C LEU A 629 28.43 10.42 34.67
N ILE A 630 27.77 10.24 33.53
CA ILE A 630 27.79 11.20 32.42
C ILE A 630 26.42 11.85 32.31
N PHE A 631 26.29 13.05 32.85
CA PHE A 631 25.07 13.86 32.83
C PHE A 631 24.92 14.59 31.50
N LEU A 632 23.71 14.54 30.93
CA LEU A 632 23.40 15.15 29.65
C LEU A 632 22.12 15.99 29.75
N GLN A 633 22.21 17.26 29.34
CA GLN A 633 21.05 18.07 28.97
C GLN A 633 20.92 18.10 27.45
N THR A 634 19.82 17.54 26.96
CA THR A 634 19.44 17.42 25.55
C THR A 634 18.07 18.07 25.26
N GLN A 635 17.35 18.51 26.30
CA GLN A 635 16.06 19.18 26.26
C GLN A 635 16.02 20.38 27.23
N PRO A 636 15.22 21.43 26.97
CA PRO A 636 14.96 22.50 27.93
C PRO A 636 14.39 22.02 29.28
N GLU A 637 13.50 21.02 29.25
CA GLU A 637 12.80 20.44 30.39
C GLU A 637 13.67 19.52 31.28
N GLY A 638 14.68 20.08 31.95
CA GLY A 638 15.58 19.33 32.85
C GLY A 638 15.33 19.52 34.35
N THR A 639 16.18 18.92 35.19
CA THR A 639 16.24 19.23 36.64
C THR A 639 17.61 19.77 37.06
N SER A 640 17.62 20.90 37.77
CA SER A 640 18.82 21.48 38.40
C SER A 640 19.09 20.91 39.80
N THR A 641 18.28 19.96 40.26
CA THR A 641 18.51 19.20 41.50
C THR A 641 18.19 17.73 41.27
N LEU A 642 19.10 16.82 41.59
CA LEU A 642 18.94 15.39 41.35
C LEU A 642 17.87 14.80 42.25
N THR A 643 16.68 14.58 41.69
CA THR A 643 15.54 13.92 42.32
C THR A 643 15.46 12.42 42.02
N ALA A 644 16.37 11.90 41.20
CA ALA A 644 16.42 10.49 40.82
C ALA A 644 16.76 9.59 42.02
N THR A 645 16.01 8.51 42.16
CA THR A 645 16.18 7.45 43.17
C THR A 645 16.20 6.04 42.56
N SER A 646 16.04 5.91 41.24
CA SER A 646 16.35 4.69 40.49
C SER A 646 17.69 4.81 39.76
N GLY A 647 18.32 3.67 39.45
CA GLY A 647 19.64 3.61 38.86
C GLY A 647 20.09 2.15 38.63
N PRO A 648 21.38 1.88 38.41
CA PRO A 648 21.91 0.51 38.40
C PRO A 648 21.71 -0.19 39.75
N PRO A 649 21.84 -1.54 39.83
CA PRO A 649 21.49 -2.33 41.02
C PRO A 649 22.23 -1.99 42.33
N SER A 650 23.29 -1.18 42.27
CA SER A 650 24.01 -0.63 43.43
C SER A 650 23.29 0.53 44.13
N GLY A 651 22.33 1.19 43.48
CA GLY A 651 21.63 2.35 44.04
C GLY A 651 22.41 3.67 44.02
N VAL A 652 23.52 3.77 43.28
CA VAL A 652 24.40 4.96 43.26
C VAL A 652 23.65 6.27 42.99
N MET A 653 22.65 6.27 42.10
CA MET A 653 21.83 7.46 41.79
C MET A 653 20.99 7.93 42.99
N ALA A 654 20.43 7.01 43.78
CA ALA A 654 19.72 7.35 45.00
C ALA A 654 20.67 7.89 46.09
N SER A 655 21.94 7.49 46.04
CA SER A 655 22.97 7.94 46.98
C SER A 655 23.46 9.37 46.69
N ILE A 656 23.26 9.87 45.46
CA ILE A 656 23.54 11.27 45.06
C ILE A 656 22.29 12.18 45.06
N TYR A 657 21.17 11.69 45.58
CA TYR A 657 19.91 12.43 45.68
C TYR A 657 20.07 13.78 46.40
N GLY A 658 19.37 14.80 45.89
CA GLY A 658 19.39 16.17 46.41
C GLY A 658 20.57 17.02 45.92
N THR A 659 21.53 16.44 45.17
CA THR A 659 22.67 17.18 44.60
C THR A 659 22.19 18.25 43.61
N MET A 660 22.61 19.50 43.78
CA MET A 660 22.30 20.63 42.91
C MET A 660 23.38 20.80 41.83
N MET A 661 22.93 21.11 40.61
CA MET A 661 23.76 21.39 39.43
C MET A 661 23.93 22.91 39.24
N ASP A 662 25.01 23.33 38.59
CA ASP A 662 25.35 24.71 38.23
C ASP A 662 24.19 25.52 37.63
N GLU A 663 24.20 26.85 37.84
CA GLU A 663 23.26 27.74 37.18
C GLU A 663 23.26 27.54 35.64
N GLY A 664 22.05 27.29 35.13
CA GLY A 664 21.78 27.05 33.72
C GLY A 664 22.06 25.62 33.23
N PHE A 665 22.51 24.68 34.06
CA PHE A 665 22.57 23.25 33.70
C PHE A 665 21.49 22.45 34.42
N ALA A 666 20.60 21.87 33.63
CA ALA A 666 19.52 21.04 34.11
C ALA A 666 19.53 19.73 33.29
N PRO A 667 20.34 18.73 33.65
CA PRO A 667 20.38 17.48 32.90
C PRO A 667 19.03 16.77 32.89
N ASN A 668 18.73 16.13 31.76
CA ASN A 668 17.57 15.25 31.58
C ASN A 668 17.97 13.78 31.82
N TRP A 669 19.26 13.46 31.67
CA TRP A 669 19.78 12.09 31.69
C TRP A 669 21.08 11.95 32.48
N CYS A 670 21.32 10.73 32.96
CA CYS A 670 22.64 10.28 33.40
C CYS A 670 22.95 8.90 32.81
N LEU A 671 24.07 8.77 32.08
CA LEU A 671 24.62 7.48 31.67
C LEU A 671 25.62 7.02 32.75
N CYS A 672 25.30 5.91 33.42
CA CYS A 672 26.09 5.31 34.49
C CYS A 672 26.93 4.15 33.94
N LEU A 673 28.26 4.26 33.97
CA LEU A 673 29.20 3.22 33.59
C LEU A 673 29.97 2.72 34.81
N ASN A 674 30.19 1.41 34.94
CA ASN A 674 31.15 0.81 35.88
C ASN A 674 31.82 -0.42 35.26
N THR A 675 32.98 -0.82 35.79
CA THR A 675 33.83 -1.92 35.30
C THR A 675 33.84 -3.13 36.26
N GLN A 676 32.79 -3.31 37.08
CA GLN A 676 32.81 -4.24 38.20
C GLN A 676 33.20 -5.68 37.79
N GLY A 677 34.20 -6.26 38.48
CA GLY A 677 34.69 -7.61 38.18
C GLY A 677 35.36 -7.79 36.81
N GLY A 678 35.74 -6.70 36.12
CA GLY A 678 36.31 -6.75 34.77
C GLY A 678 35.27 -6.73 33.64
N VAL A 679 34.01 -6.43 33.98
CA VAL A 679 32.90 -6.31 33.03
C VAL A 679 32.40 -4.87 33.04
N LEU A 680 32.33 -4.25 31.85
CA LEU A 680 31.69 -2.96 31.66
C LEU A 680 30.17 -3.16 31.74
N TYR A 681 29.48 -2.40 32.58
CA TYR A 681 28.01 -2.36 32.65
C TYR A 681 27.52 -0.94 32.40
N ALA A 682 26.67 -0.76 31.38
CA ALA A 682 26.11 0.53 30.99
C ALA A 682 24.61 0.65 31.35
N ASN A 683 24.22 1.72 32.03
CA ASN A 683 22.82 1.99 32.42
C ASN A 683 22.47 3.44 32.12
N LEU A 684 21.36 3.68 31.40
CA LEU A 684 20.86 5.03 31.13
C LEU A 684 19.69 5.35 32.06
N VAL A 685 19.78 6.50 32.75
CA VAL A 685 18.80 6.95 33.74
C VAL A 685 18.13 8.22 33.23
N ASP A 686 16.80 8.22 33.15
CA ASP A 686 15.95 9.39 32.93
C ASP A 686 15.75 10.09 34.28
N LEU A 687 16.30 11.29 34.40
CA LEU A 687 16.27 12.09 35.64
C LEU A 687 14.92 12.77 35.86
N ILE A 688 14.07 12.86 34.82
CA ILE A 688 12.76 13.50 34.85
C ILE A 688 11.69 12.48 35.26
N SER A 689 11.66 11.32 34.60
CA SER A 689 10.73 10.23 34.95
C SER A 689 11.20 9.37 36.10
N ASN A 690 12.46 9.53 36.53
CA ASN A 690 13.12 8.74 37.56
C ASN A 690 13.09 7.23 37.23
N THR A 691 13.45 6.88 35.99
CA THR A 691 13.54 5.50 35.51
C THR A 691 14.94 5.16 35.03
N SER A 692 15.35 3.90 35.15
CA SER A 692 16.68 3.40 34.79
C SER A 692 16.56 2.19 33.87
N ARG A 693 17.33 2.20 32.76
CA ARG A 693 17.38 1.13 31.76
C ARG A 693 18.81 0.61 31.62
N PHE A 694 18.99 -0.67 31.89
CA PHE A 694 20.26 -1.37 31.66
C PHE A 694 20.48 -1.59 30.16
N LEU A 695 21.46 -0.92 29.56
CA LEU A 695 21.80 -1.03 28.13
C LEU A 695 22.61 -2.30 27.82
N GLY A 696 23.15 -2.97 28.83
CA GLY A 696 23.90 -4.21 28.69
C GLY A 696 25.33 -4.11 29.20
N ALA A 697 26.09 -5.17 28.92
CA ALA A 697 27.44 -5.35 29.39
C ALA A 697 28.40 -5.82 28.29
N ALA A 698 29.68 -5.48 28.44
CA ALA A 698 30.79 -5.93 27.59
C ALA A 698 32.01 -6.30 28.45
N SER A 699 32.95 -7.10 27.91
CA SER A 699 34.21 -7.35 28.61
C SER A 699 35.13 -6.13 28.50
N VAL A 700 35.71 -5.69 29.63
CA VAL A 700 36.70 -4.60 29.65
C VAL A 700 37.95 -5.03 28.87
N ASN A 701 38.60 -4.08 28.19
CA ASN A 701 39.77 -4.29 27.31
C ASN A 701 39.51 -5.19 26.07
N SER A 702 38.24 -5.52 25.77
CA SER A 702 37.90 -6.41 24.65
C SER A 702 38.20 -5.83 23.26
N GLY A 703 38.26 -4.50 23.12
CA GLY A 703 38.30 -3.85 21.81
C GLY A 703 36.98 -3.96 21.04
N SER A 704 35.84 -4.03 21.74
CA SER A 704 34.52 -4.09 21.12
C SER A 704 33.47 -3.34 21.94
N GLY A 705 32.80 -2.37 21.31
CA GLY A 705 31.72 -1.60 21.92
C GLY A 705 30.35 -2.28 21.94
N VAL A 706 30.25 -3.55 21.57
CA VAL A 706 28.96 -4.26 21.49
C VAL A 706 28.51 -4.70 22.88
N LEU A 707 27.46 -4.06 23.39
CA LEU A 707 26.82 -4.39 24.65
C LEU A 707 25.84 -5.57 24.49
N ALA A 708 25.88 -6.52 25.44
CA ALA A 708 25.03 -7.71 25.46
C ALA A 708 24.18 -7.79 26.74
N GLY A 709 23.03 -8.47 26.66
CA GLY A 709 22.21 -8.83 27.83
C GLY A 709 21.40 -7.70 28.48
N GLY A 710 21.28 -6.53 27.85
CA GLY A 710 20.45 -5.42 28.30
C GLY A 710 19.35 -5.01 27.31
N ASP A 711 18.51 -4.08 27.74
CA ASP A 711 17.47 -3.44 26.94
C ASP A 711 18.08 -2.28 26.12
N ASN A 712 18.53 -2.63 24.91
CA ASN A 712 19.26 -1.74 24.00
C ASN A 712 18.63 -1.68 22.60
N PRO A 713 17.39 -1.19 22.47
CA PRO A 713 16.60 -1.30 21.24
C PRO A 713 17.14 -0.45 20.08
N ASN A 714 17.94 0.57 20.37
CA ASN A 714 18.51 1.48 19.37
C ASN A 714 20.00 1.22 19.06
N GLY A 715 20.59 0.16 19.62
CA GLY A 715 21.97 -0.25 19.30
C GLY A 715 23.05 0.70 19.82
N ALA A 716 22.87 1.27 21.02
CA ALA A 716 23.90 2.05 21.68
C ALA A 716 25.17 1.19 21.91
N LEU A 717 26.34 1.76 21.63
CA LEU A 717 27.62 1.07 21.79
C LEU A 717 28.42 1.73 22.93
N ALA A 718 29.09 0.92 23.74
CA ALA A 718 30.07 1.40 24.71
C ALA A 718 31.20 0.39 24.87
N ALA A 719 32.44 0.86 24.69
CA ALA A 719 33.66 0.12 25.00
C ALA A 719 34.38 0.78 26.18
N PHE A 720 35.21 0.01 26.90
CA PHE A 720 36.12 0.54 27.91
C PHE A 720 37.43 -0.23 27.84
N ASP A 721 38.54 0.47 27.54
CA ASP A 721 39.89 -0.08 27.63
C ASP A 721 40.66 0.58 28.81
N ASN A 722 40.68 -0.16 29.91
CA ASN A 722 41.19 0.16 31.24
C ASN A 722 42.68 -0.22 31.36
N THR A 723 43.46 0.03 30.31
CA THR A 723 44.91 -0.19 30.28
C THR A 723 45.74 1.11 30.28
N ASN A 724 45.08 2.25 30.46
CA ASN A 724 45.73 3.55 30.53
C ASN A 724 46.77 3.54 31.67
N ALA A 725 48.00 3.98 31.40
CA ALA A 725 49.14 3.87 32.32
C ALA A 725 49.85 5.21 32.55
N ALA A 726 49.20 6.30 32.15
CA ALA A 726 49.64 7.67 32.35
C ALA A 726 48.42 8.60 32.23
N GLY A 727 48.24 9.48 33.20
CA GLY A 727 47.07 10.33 33.39
C GLY A 727 47.31 11.26 34.58
N VAL A 728 46.25 11.82 35.16
CA VAL A 728 46.34 12.61 36.38
C VAL A 728 46.85 11.79 37.58
N THR A 729 47.94 12.26 38.18
CA THR A 729 48.51 11.64 39.39
C THR A 729 47.76 12.08 40.66
N SER A 730 47.99 11.38 41.77
CA SER A 730 47.51 11.73 43.12
C SER A 730 48.40 12.74 43.85
N ASP A 731 49.36 13.37 43.15
CA ASP A 731 50.29 14.36 43.70
C ASP A 731 49.62 15.74 43.89
N PRO A 732 49.25 16.16 45.12
CA PRO A 732 48.57 17.43 45.35
C PRO A 732 49.49 18.64 45.10
N SER A 733 50.81 18.44 44.90
CA SER A 733 51.74 19.53 44.65
C SER A 733 51.62 20.07 43.22
N ARG A 734 51.19 19.26 42.25
CA ARG A 734 51.01 19.61 40.82
C ARG A 734 50.26 20.93 40.64
N SER A 735 50.74 21.77 39.71
CA SER A 735 49.96 22.93 39.26
C SER A 735 48.92 22.50 38.21
N ILE A 736 47.85 23.28 38.07
CA ILE A 736 46.75 23.03 37.10
C ILE A 736 47.29 22.68 35.70
N ALA A 737 48.27 23.45 35.20
CA ALA A 737 48.85 23.23 33.88
C ALA A 737 49.72 21.96 33.79
N GLN A 738 50.28 21.46 34.90
CA GLN A 738 50.93 20.16 34.95
C GLN A 738 49.88 19.05 34.98
N THR A 739 48.86 19.15 35.82
CA THR A 739 47.75 18.20 35.87
C THR A 739 47.07 18.04 34.51
N GLN A 740 46.80 19.15 33.80
CA GLN A 740 46.24 19.13 32.44
C GLN A 740 47.20 18.51 31.41
N ALA A 741 48.52 18.67 31.59
CA ALA A 741 49.52 18.03 30.72
C ALA A 741 49.67 16.53 31.01
N ASP A 742 49.62 16.14 32.29
CA ASP A 742 49.62 14.75 32.76
C ASP A 742 48.35 14.03 32.24
N ALA A 743 47.18 14.65 32.40
CA ALA A 743 45.90 14.20 31.82
C ALA A 743 45.97 14.03 30.30
N ALA A 744 46.58 15.00 29.60
CA ALA A 744 46.77 14.95 28.15
C ALA A 744 47.79 13.89 27.68
N THR A 745 48.37 13.08 28.58
CA THR A 745 49.10 11.85 28.21
C THR A 745 48.20 10.64 28.01
N ALA A 746 47.00 10.62 28.62
CA ALA A 746 46.08 9.48 28.59
C ALA A 746 45.54 9.19 27.18
N ARG A 747 45.37 7.90 26.82
CA ARG A 747 44.99 7.49 25.45
C ARG A 747 43.90 6.43 25.36
N THR A 748 43.57 5.76 26.46
CA THR A 748 42.47 4.78 26.50
C THR A 748 41.49 5.15 27.62
N GLY A 749 40.31 4.54 27.60
CA GLY A 749 39.23 4.77 28.56
C GLY A 749 37.90 4.31 27.98
N ALA A 750 36.83 5.08 28.21
CA ALA A 750 35.50 4.79 27.68
C ALA A 750 35.24 5.50 26.34
N GLU A 751 34.70 4.76 25.38
CA GLU A 751 34.11 5.32 24.16
C GLU A 751 32.65 4.90 24.05
N ILE A 752 31.78 5.86 23.78
CA ILE A 752 30.33 5.69 23.73
C ILE A 752 29.78 6.26 22.43
N SER A 753 28.90 5.50 21.78
CA SER A 753 28.02 5.96 20.70
C SER A 753 26.58 5.86 21.17
N LEU A 754 25.99 6.99 21.57
CA LEU A 754 24.66 7.08 22.19
C LEU A 754 23.64 7.66 21.19
N PRO A 755 22.67 6.88 20.68
CA PRO A 755 21.67 7.33 19.72
C PRO A 755 20.84 8.51 20.23
N PHE A 756 20.56 9.49 19.37
CA PHE A 756 19.74 10.65 19.73
C PHE A 756 18.30 10.26 20.14
N ALA A 757 17.82 9.10 19.67
CA ALA A 757 16.54 8.53 20.06
C ALA A 757 16.48 8.10 21.54
N ASP A 758 17.60 7.62 22.11
CA ASP A 758 17.66 7.20 23.52
C ASP A 758 17.68 8.41 24.46
N VAL A 759 18.44 9.44 24.10
CA VAL A 759 18.55 10.69 24.89
C VAL A 759 17.58 11.80 24.45
N ARG A 760 16.64 11.52 23.55
CA ARG A 760 15.54 12.43 23.17
C ARG A 760 16.02 13.88 22.93
N LEU A 761 16.82 14.13 21.91
CA LEU A 761 17.49 15.42 21.64
C LEU A 761 16.58 16.52 21.03
N SER A 762 15.99 17.43 21.82
CA SER A 762 15.14 18.50 21.28
C SER A 762 15.85 19.80 20.90
N THR A 763 17.18 19.87 21.03
CA THR A 763 18.00 21.08 20.81
C THR A 763 19.29 20.78 20.03
N SER A 764 19.84 21.78 19.32
CA SER A 764 21.14 21.64 18.63
C SER A 764 22.36 21.88 19.54
N GLN A 765 22.12 22.26 20.80
CA GLN A 765 23.14 22.47 21.83
C GLN A 765 22.91 21.46 22.95
N VAL A 766 23.91 20.64 23.23
CA VAL A 766 23.90 19.68 24.34
C VAL A 766 24.78 20.23 25.45
N LYS A 767 24.37 20.11 26.71
CA LYS A 767 25.28 20.32 27.85
C LYS A 767 25.67 18.97 28.43
N VAL A 768 26.95 18.82 28.78
CA VAL A 768 27.56 17.57 29.24
C VAL A 768 28.46 17.80 30.44
N MET A 769 28.39 16.90 31.41
CA MET A 769 29.28 16.81 32.57
C MET A 769 29.57 15.33 32.83
N ALA A 770 30.84 14.94 32.92
CA ALA A 770 31.23 13.64 33.46
C ALA A 770 31.71 13.79 34.91
N LEU A 771 31.43 12.81 35.77
CA LEU A 771 31.72 12.83 37.20
C LEU A 771 32.14 11.43 37.68
N LEU A 772 33.23 11.34 38.46
CA LEU A 772 33.67 10.10 39.09
C LEU A 772 33.10 9.99 40.52
N THR A 773 32.53 8.83 40.86
CA THR A 773 31.92 8.55 42.17
C THR A 773 32.21 7.13 42.65
N GLY A 774 32.28 6.95 43.96
CA GLY A 774 32.37 5.64 44.59
C GLY A 774 31.08 4.83 44.47
N ASN A 775 31.16 3.52 44.69
CA ASN A 775 30.04 2.58 44.60
C ASN A 775 28.81 2.91 45.51
N VAL A 776 28.99 3.76 46.51
CA VAL A 776 27.94 4.28 47.44
C VAL A 776 27.67 5.79 47.26
N GLY A 777 27.96 6.35 46.08
CA GLY A 777 27.63 7.74 45.73
C GLY A 777 28.55 8.82 46.30
N TYR A 778 29.66 8.45 46.95
CA TYR A 778 30.68 9.41 47.39
C TYR A 778 31.32 10.09 46.16
N ILE A 779 31.15 11.40 46.03
CA ILE A 779 31.63 12.17 44.87
C ILE A 779 33.13 12.48 45.05
N SER A 780 33.92 12.10 44.04
CA SER A 780 35.35 12.36 43.97
C SER A 780 35.66 13.82 43.66
N ASP A 781 36.92 14.21 43.77
CA ASP A 781 37.45 15.50 43.38
C ASP A 781 37.59 15.70 41.85
N GLN A 782 36.96 14.85 41.05
CA GLN A 782 37.09 14.82 39.59
C GLN A 782 35.76 14.84 38.83
N SER A 783 35.63 15.86 37.99
CA SER A 783 34.64 15.99 36.93
C SER A 783 35.30 16.42 35.61
N LEU A 784 34.57 16.37 34.51
CA LEU A 784 34.97 16.95 33.22
C LEU A 784 33.79 17.73 32.60
N PRO A 785 33.87 19.06 32.43
CA PRO A 785 34.87 20.00 32.98
C PRO A 785 35.22 19.86 34.47
N GLY A 786 36.46 20.21 34.82
CA GLY A 786 37.01 20.08 36.18
C GLY A 786 36.49 21.11 37.19
N PHE A 787 36.97 20.99 38.42
CA PHE A 787 36.60 21.88 39.54
C PHE A 787 37.48 23.14 39.66
N GLY A 788 38.37 23.40 38.69
CA GLY A 788 39.34 24.50 38.72
C GLY A 788 40.68 24.17 39.38
N GLY A 789 40.91 22.88 39.69
CA GLY A 789 42.14 22.33 40.24
C GLY A 789 42.46 22.67 41.70
N LYS A 790 43.18 21.74 42.36
CA LYS A 790 43.43 21.70 43.81
C LYS A 790 42.16 21.74 44.66
N PHE A 791 41.05 21.25 44.11
CA PHE A 791 39.82 21.00 44.84
C PHE A 791 39.96 19.70 45.65
N TYR A 792 39.26 19.58 46.78
CA TYR A 792 39.22 18.35 47.56
C TYR A 792 37.90 17.61 47.27
N ASN A 793 37.85 16.30 47.55
CA ASN A 793 36.63 15.49 47.36
C ASN A 793 35.41 16.22 47.97
N PRO A 794 34.37 16.55 47.18
CA PRO A 794 33.12 17.10 47.70
C PRO A 794 32.49 16.17 48.75
N GLY A 795 32.69 14.85 48.58
CA GLY A 795 32.41 13.85 49.60
C GLY A 795 31.01 13.26 49.47
N THR A 796 30.32 13.10 50.61
CA THR A 796 28.98 12.50 50.63
C THR A 796 27.91 13.53 50.23
N PRO A 797 27.05 13.21 49.25
CA PRO A 797 25.92 14.04 48.81
C PRO A 797 24.90 14.38 49.93
N PRO A 798 24.03 15.39 49.73
CA PRO A 798 23.90 16.24 48.53
C PRO A 798 25.02 17.29 48.42
N ILE A 799 25.59 17.41 47.21
CA ILE A 799 26.56 18.47 46.87
C ILE A 799 25.84 19.63 46.17
N ASP A 800 26.37 20.84 46.27
CA ASP A 800 25.86 22.02 45.58
C ASP A 800 26.94 22.55 44.61
N PHE A 801 26.87 22.09 43.35
CA PHE A 801 27.92 22.36 42.35
C PHE A 801 28.04 23.85 41.99
N ASP A 802 26.94 24.62 42.10
CA ASP A 802 26.90 26.07 41.91
C ASP A 802 27.81 26.86 42.88
N ARG A 803 28.39 26.20 43.90
CA ARG A 803 29.36 26.77 44.84
C ARG A 803 30.82 26.37 44.57
N ILE A 804 31.07 25.52 43.59
CA ILE A 804 32.44 25.20 43.17
C ILE A 804 32.93 26.32 42.22
N PRO A 805 34.21 26.76 42.28
CA PRO A 805 34.64 27.99 41.59
C PRO A 805 34.71 27.94 40.06
N ALA A 806 34.47 26.79 39.44
CA ALA A 806 34.48 26.58 38.00
C ALA A 806 33.10 26.08 37.53
N THR A 807 32.80 26.16 36.24
CA THR A 807 31.59 25.54 35.65
C THR A 807 31.86 24.07 35.34
N GLN A 808 31.08 23.15 35.89
CA GLN A 808 31.24 21.70 35.77
C GLN A 808 30.66 21.11 34.48
N TYR A 809 29.90 21.90 33.71
CA TYR A 809 29.34 21.47 32.43
C TYR A 809 29.97 22.19 31.23
N ALA A 810 30.16 21.46 30.14
CA ALA A 810 30.50 22.03 28.84
C ALA A 810 29.25 22.12 27.97
N GLN A 811 29.06 23.24 27.27
CA GLN A 811 28.03 23.35 26.23
C GLN A 811 28.64 23.03 24.86
N VAL A 812 28.21 21.92 24.27
CA VAL A 812 28.66 21.43 22.97
C VAL A 812 27.61 21.80 21.91
N GLN A 813 28.00 22.68 20.99
CA GLN A 813 27.22 22.93 19.78
C GLN A 813 27.39 21.72 18.86
N LEU A 814 26.30 21.00 18.58
CA LEU A 814 26.31 19.94 17.57
C LEU A 814 26.47 20.56 16.19
N THR A 815 27.29 19.94 15.34
CA THR A 815 27.70 20.49 14.03
C THR A 815 27.59 19.44 12.94
N GLY A 816 27.41 19.88 11.69
CA GLY A 816 27.19 18.96 10.57
C GLY A 816 25.91 18.12 10.68
N LEU A 817 24.96 18.51 11.56
CA LEU A 817 23.63 17.90 11.63
C LEU A 817 22.92 18.07 10.27
N GLN A 818 22.97 17.03 9.45
CA GLN A 818 22.24 16.98 8.20
C GLN A 818 20.77 16.73 8.51
N PHE A 819 20.02 17.83 8.70
CA PHE A 819 18.57 17.80 8.83
C PHE A 819 17.99 16.98 7.68
N ALA A 820 17.32 15.88 8.00
CA ALA A 820 16.63 15.08 7.00
C ALA A 820 15.57 15.97 6.34
N ALA A 821 15.77 16.26 5.05
CA ALA A 821 14.84 17.05 4.25
C ALA A 821 13.64 16.17 3.91
N GLN A 822 12.62 16.21 4.77
CA GLN A 822 11.43 15.38 4.61
C GLN A 822 10.50 16.02 3.58
N SER A 823 10.26 15.33 2.47
CA SER A 823 9.35 15.74 1.41
C SER A 823 7.88 15.73 1.83
N SER A 824 7.56 15.08 2.96
CA SER A 824 6.23 15.16 3.59
C SER A 824 6.32 15.19 5.11
N ILE A 825 5.33 15.81 5.72
CA ILE A 825 5.15 15.86 7.18
C ILE A 825 4.68 14.51 7.77
N ALA A 826 4.40 13.50 6.93
CA ALA A 826 4.05 12.15 7.37
C ALA A 826 5.29 11.45 7.94
N ALA A 827 6.40 11.52 7.21
CA ALA A 827 7.69 11.02 7.67
C ALA A 827 8.09 11.69 9.00
N ALA A 828 7.87 13.00 9.13
CA ALA A 828 8.12 13.75 10.36
C ALA A 828 7.44 13.17 11.62
N LYS A 829 6.24 12.56 11.47
CA LYS A 829 5.54 11.90 12.58
C LYS A 829 6.13 10.55 12.96
N SER A 830 6.76 9.83 12.04
CA SER A 830 7.37 8.52 12.31
C SER A 830 8.73 8.62 13.01
N LEU A 831 9.46 9.72 12.83
CA LEU A 831 10.78 9.93 13.44
C LEU A 831 10.74 9.87 14.99
N PRO A 832 11.79 9.33 15.65
CA PRO A 832 11.94 9.40 17.11
C PRO A 832 11.84 10.83 17.66
N TYR A 833 11.41 10.98 18.92
CA TYR A 833 11.54 12.27 19.63
C TYR A 833 13.02 12.67 19.60
N GLY A 834 13.27 13.92 19.25
CA GLY A 834 14.60 14.51 19.18
C GLY A 834 15.33 14.28 17.86
N THR A 835 14.62 13.84 16.82
CA THR A 835 15.20 13.82 15.48
C THR A 835 15.22 15.22 14.89
N ALA A 836 16.38 15.63 14.36
CA ALA A 836 16.56 16.87 13.62
C ALA A 836 15.93 16.77 12.22
N ILE A 837 15.04 17.72 11.88
CA ILE A 837 14.24 17.69 10.64
C ILE A 837 14.19 19.05 9.94
N SER A 838 14.16 19.01 8.60
CA SER A 838 13.77 20.15 7.76
C SER A 838 12.55 19.76 6.91
N LEU A 839 11.52 20.60 6.94
CA LEU A 839 10.28 20.47 6.17
C LEU A 839 10.16 21.65 5.19
N PRO A 840 10.68 21.52 3.96
CA PRO A 840 10.43 22.49 2.91
C PRO A 840 8.97 22.41 2.39
N ALA A 841 8.45 23.56 1.93
CA ALA A 841 7.25 23.66 1.08
C ALA A 841 5.98 22.91 1.56
N SER A 842 5.69 22.93 2.86
CA SER A 842 4.44 22.39 3.43
C SER A 842 3.31 23.44 3.38
N VAL A 843 2.04 23.01 3.34
CA VAL A 843 0.88 23.94 3.28
C VAL A 843 0.15 23.99 4.63
N VAL A 844 -0.19 25.20 5.08
CA VAL A 844 -0.97 25.43 6.32
C VAL A 844 -2.46 25.32 6.03
N THR A 845 -3.18 24.47 6.77
CA THR A 845 -4.58 24.13 6.41
C THR A 845 -5.57 24.35 7.54
N CYS A 846 -5.08 24.45 8.77
CA CYS A 846 -5.77 25.12 9.87
C CYS A 846 -4.78 25.82 10.82
N GLN A 847 -5.08 27.09 11.11
CA GLN A 847 -4.42 27.90 12.11
C GLN A 847 -5.11 27.65 13.46
N TYR A 848 -4.34 27.61 14.55
CA TYR A 848 -4.86 27.51 15.92
C TYR A 848 -4.47 28.78 16.67
N TYR A 849 -5.25 29.17 17.70
CA TYR A 849 -5.12 30.48 18.35
C TYR A 849 -4.70 30.52 19.85
N PRO A 850 -3.96 29.55 20.42
CA PRO A 850 -2.94 29.94 21.40
C PRO A 850 -1.83 30.70 20.66
N GLN A 851 -1.02 31.46 21.39
CA GLN A 851 0.07 32.20 20.75
C GLN A 851 1.10 31.21 20.15
N TRP A 852 1.44 31.42 18.87
CA TRP A 852 2.56 30.78 18.17
C TRP A 852 2.45 29.26 17.88
N SER A 853 1.28 28.74 17.49
CA SER A 853 1.18 27.35 16.97
C SER A 853 0.18 27.19 15.82
N TYR A 854 0.51 26.34 14.84
CA TYR A 854 -0.33 26.04 13.67
C TYR A 854 -0.19 24.58 13.21
N TYR A 855 -1.11 24.11 12.35
CA TYR A 855 -1.02 22.79 11.74
C TYR A 855 -0.71 22.88 10.24
N ILE A 856 0.28 22.09 9.83
CA ILE A 856 0.54 21.72 8.45
C ILE A 856 0.07 20.29 8.22
N GLU A 857 -0.45 20.01 7.03
CA GLU A 857 -0.82 18.65 6.61
C GLU A 857 -0.02 18.24 5.38
N SER A 858 0.13 16.93 5.15
CA SER A 858 0.78 16.46 3.93
C SER A 858 -0.14 16.67 2.72
N PRO A 859 0.38 16.80 1.48
CA PRO A 859 -0.46 17.05 0.30
C PRO A 859 -1.51 15.96 0.03
N ASP A 860 -1.20 14.71 0.39
CA ASP A 860 -2.07 13.52 0.41
C ASP A 860 -2.96 13.44 1.67
N ARG A 861 -2.71 14.29 2.68
CA ARG A 861 -3.50 14.50 3.90
C ARG A 861 -3.63 13.28 4.82
N THR A 862 -2.84 12.24 4.59
CA THR A 862 -2.66 11.07 5.46
C THR A 862 -2.08 11.46 6.83
N SER A 863 -1.44 12.63 6.92
CA SER A 863 -0.78 13.15 8.12
C SER A 863 -1.08 14.63 8.39
N GLY A 864 -0.83 15.08 9.62
CA GLY A 864 -1.01 16.49 10.04
C GLY A 864 -0.24 16.81 11.32
N VAL A 865 0.90 17.51 11.25
CA VAL A 865 1.78 17.76 12.41
C VAL A 865 1.60 19.18 12.94
N ARG A 866 1.57 19.32 14.26
CA ARG A 866 1.57 20.62 14.95
C ARG A 866 2.96 21.22 14.87
N VAL A 867 3.07 22.49 14.51
CA VAL A 867 4.30 23.27 14.56
C VAL A 867 4.14 24.37 15.62
N ARG A 868 5.17 24.52 16.45
CA ARG A 868 5.33 25.63 17.40
C ARG A 868 6.44 26.54 16.90
N ASP A 869 6.12 27.82 16.68
CA ASP A 869 7.05 28.82 16.15
C ASP A 869 7.16 30.03 17.10
N ALA A 870 7.88 29.83 18.20
CA ALA A 870 8.28 30.91 19.10
C ALA A 870 9.44 31.78 18.53
N VAL A 871 9.92 31.52 17.31
CA VAL A 871 11.10 32.16 16.72
C VAL A 871 10.71 33.38 15.89
N THR A 872 9.68 33.27 15.05
CA THR A 872 9.20 34.42 14.26
C THR A 872 8.24 35.31 15.04
N GLY A 873 7.50 34.76 16.00
CA GLY A 873 6.44 35.45 16.74
C GLY A 873 5.17 35.76 15.91
N TYR A 874 5.16 35.42 14.63
CA TYR A 874 4.04 35.57 13.70
C TYR A 874 3.41 34.21 13.38
N LEU A 875 2.18 34.22 12.86
CA LEU A 875 1.51 33.01 12.37
C LEU A 875 1.29 33.11 10.85
N PRO A 876 1.46 32.01 10.10
CA PRO A 876 1.14 31.96 8.68
C PRO A 876 -0.37 32.00 8.43
N ASP A 877 -0.76 32.56 7.29
CA ASP A 877 -2.14 32.53 6.81
C ASP A 877 -2.56 31.12 6.35
N LYS A 878 -3.86 30.83 6.39
CA LYS A 878 -4.39 29.57 5.87
C LYS A 878 -4.21 29.49 4.35
N GLY A 879 -3.62 28.40 3.89
CA GLY A 879 -3.20 28.16 2.51
C GLY A 879 -1.77 28.60 2.22
N GLN A 880 -1.10 29.29 3.14
CA GLN A 880 0.28 29.75 2.93
C GLN A 880 1.24 28.56 2.88
N THR A 881 2.19 28.63 1.94
CA THR A 881 3.32 27.69 1.87
C THR A 881 4.34 28.08 2.92
N VAL A 882 4.82 27.13 3.72
CA VAL A 882 5.78 27.35 4.80
C VAL A 882 6.94 26.37 4.72
N THR A 883 8.11 26.84 5.16
CA THR A 883 9.28 25.99 5.38
C THR A 883 9.68 26.10 6.85
N VAL A 884 9.89 24.95 7.50
CA VAL A 884 10.19 24.83 8.93
C VAL A 884 11.43 23.98 9.13
N GLN A 885 12.37 24.43 9.94
CA GLN A 885 13.50 23.63 10.44
C GLN A 885 13.37 23.50 11.95
N GLY A 886 13.72 22.35 12.52
CA GLY A 886 13.59 22.14 13.97
C GLY A 886 13.76 20.69 14.43
N PHE A 887 13.18 20.39 15.59
CA PHE A 887 13.26 19.08 16.24
C PHE A 887 11.86 18.52 16.55
N VAL A 888 11.70 17.20 16.37
CA VAL A 888 10.48 16.47 16.70
C VAL A 888 10.35 16.32 18.22
N THR A 889 9.22 16.72 18.80
CA THR A 889 8.97 16.67 20.27
C THR A 889 7.56 16.17 20.60
N TYR A 890 7.22 16.03 21.88
CA TYR A 890 5.92 15.60 22.40
C TYR A 890 5.42 16.59 23.47
N GLU A 891 4.13 16.93 23.46
CA GLU A 891 3.51 17.80 24.47
C GLU A 891 2.03 17.43 24.69
N ALA A 892 1.60 17.29 25.95
CA ALA A 892 0.22 17.00 26.34
C ALA A 892 -0.43 15.78 25.63
N GLY A 893 0.39 14.84 25.16
CA GLY A 893 -0.07 13.76 24.29
C GLY A 893 -0.24 14.14 22.83
N GLU A 894 0.61 15.00 22.26
CA GLU A 894 0.70 15.19 20.80
C GLU A 894 2.15 15.33 20.31
N LYS A 895 2.52 14.63 19.22
CA LYS A 895 3.80 14.83 18.51
C LYS A 895 3.76 16.12 17.68
N LEU A 896 4.74 16.99 17.91
CA LEU A 896 4.87 18.30 17.28
C LEU A 896 6.31 18.60 16.86
N ILE A 897 6.52 19.71 16.15
CA ILE A 897 7.86 20.21 15.80
C ILE A 897 8.07 21.58 16.46
N ASN A 898 9.12 21.69 17.27
CA ASN A 898 9.62 22.98 17.76
C ASN A 898 10.52 23.57 16.69
N ALA A 899 10.11 24.70 16.10
CA ALA A 899 10.87 25.35 15.05
C ALA A 899 12.12 26.03 15.62
N SER A 900 13.28 25.81 14.99
CA SER A 900 14.48 26.63 15.12
C SER A 900 14.53 27.75 14.09
N SER A 901 13.80 27.62 12.98
CA SER A 901 13.51 28.71 12.04
C SER A 901 12.29 28.40 11.17
N THR A 902 11.55 29.45 10.79
CA THR A 902 10.42 29.37 9.86
C THR A 902 10.53 30.44 8.79
N SER A 903 10.07 30.14 7.57
CA SER A 903 9.87 31.14 6.51
C SER A 903 8.53 30.94 5.81
N PHE A 904 7.85 32.05 5.54
CA PHE A 904 6.52 32.08 4.93
C PHE A 904 6.59 32.50 3.45
N GLY A 905 5.94 31.74 2.57
CA GLY A 905 5.90 31.95 1.12
C GLY A 905 4.58 32.52 0.62
N SER A 906 4.28 32.29 -0.66
CA SER A 906 2.98 32.60 -1.26
C SER A 906 1.88 31.63 -0.82
N ASN A 907 0.63 32.05 -0.99
CA ASN A 907 -0.55 31.18 -0.83
C ASN A 907 -0.51 30.07 -1.88
N GLY A 908 -0.36 28.83 -1.41
CA GLY A 908 -0.53 27.61 -2.20
C GLY A 908 -1.98 27.17 -2.26
N THR A 909 -2.24 26.10 -3.02
CA THR A 909 -3.56 25.51 -3.13
C THR A 909 -3.99 24.90 -1.79
N ILE A 910 -5.10 25.38 -1.21
CA ILE A 910 -5.70 24.77 -0.01
C ILE A 910 -6.14 23.33 -0.38
N PRO A 911 -5.58 22.27 0.24
CA PRO A 911 -5.93 20.90 -0.13
C PRO A 911 -7.39 20.57 0.21
N ARG A 912 -8.12 19.89 -0.69
CA ARG A 912 -9.54 19.51 -0.50
C ARG A 912 -9.69 18.45 0.61
N SER A 913 -10.52 18.69 1.62
CA SER A 913 -10.65 17.85 2.83
C SER A 913 -10.80 16.35 2.54
N LEU A 914 -9.83 15.55 2.98
CA LEU A 914 -9.82 14.10 2.75
C LEU A 914 -11.03 13.43 3.40
N ALA A 915 -11.69 12.57 2.63
CA ALA A 915 -12.48 11.49 3.20
C ALA A 915 -11.52 10.45 3.81
N MET A 916 -11.86 9.77 4.92
CA MET A 916 -11.32 8.41 5.13
C MET A 916 -12.17 7.48 4.26
N THR A 917 -11.97 7.51 2.94
CA THR A 917 -12.51 6.47 2.07
C THR A 917 -11.65 5.22 2.30
N ASN A 918 -11.92 4.51 3.42
CA ASN A 918 -11.26 3.26 3.95
C ASN A 918 -8.24 3.11 5.40
N ALA A 919 -7.57 2.15 6.11
CA ALA A 919 -7.79 0.88 6.83
C ALA A 919 -7.14 0.94 8.23
N THR A 920 -7.53 0.12 9.21
CA THR A 920 -8.74 -0.73 9.34
C THR A 920 -9.38 -0.40 10.68
N VAL A 921 -10.67 -0.71 10.82
CA VAL A 921 -11.24 -1.01 12.14
C VAL A 921 -11.98 -2.33 11.97
N GLY A 922 -11.55 -3.40 12.67
CA GLY A 922 -12.21 -4.72 12.63
C GLY A 922 -11.41 -5.93 12.13
N GLY A 923 -10.12 -5.80 11.85
CA GLY A 923 -9.26 -6.93 11.46
C GLY A 923 -7.85 -6.78 12.03
N LEU A 924 -7.15 -5.72 11.60
CA LEU A 924 -6.11 -5.15 12.44
C LEU A 924 -6.73 -4.64 13.74
N SER A 925 -6.41 -5.33 14.83
CA SER A 925 -6.29 -4.67 16.12
C SER A 925 -5.20 -3.59 16.03
N ILE A 926 -5.36 -2.50 16.77
CA ILE A 926 -4.20 -1.69 17.16
C ILE A 926 -3.52 -2.44 18.32
N THR A 927 -2.94 -3.60 17.99
CA THR A 927 -1.93 -4.28 18.78
C THR A 927 -0.58 -3.81 18.25
N ASP A 928 0.25 -3.31 19.15
CA ASP A 928 1.67 -2.98 18.97
C ASP A 928 2.03 -1.85 17.97
N ALA A 929 1.03 -1.23 17.33
CA ALA A 929 1.20 0.06 16.65
C ALA A 929 1.30 1.23 17.67
N ILE A 930 2.46 1.34 18.31
CA ILE A 930 2.86 2.45 19.20
C ILE A 930 2.99 3.75 18.38
N GLY A 931 1.87 4.39 18.07
CA GLY A 931 1.87 5.56 17.17
C GLY A 931 0.61 6.43 17.11
N LEU A 932 -0.54 5.98 17.62
CA LEU A 932 -1.82 6.73 17.59
C LEU A 932 -2.35 7.19 18.96
N THR A 933 -1.61 6.97 20.04
CA THR A 933 -1.94 7.55 21.36
C THR A 933 -1.86 9.08 21.35
N ASN A 934 -0.91 9.65 20.59
CA ASN A 934 -0.46 11.02 20.76
C ASN A 934 -0.34 11.81 19.43
N THR A 935 -1.37 11.82 18.58
CA THR A 935 -1.24 12.34 17.20
C THR A 935 -2.57 12.79 16.59
N GLY A 936 -2.85 14.10 16.63
CA GLY A 936 -4.00 14.67 15.92
C GLY A 936 -3.88 14.47 14.40
N LEU A 937 -4.94 13.95 13.78
CA LEU A 937 -5.09 13.86 12.32
C LEU A 937 -6.44 14.46 11.95
N LEU A 938 -6.51 15.30 10.91
CA LEU A 938 -7.78 15.73 10.34
C LEU A 938 -8.32 14.60 9.46
N VAL A 939 -9.27 13.84 10.00
CA VAL A 939 -9.80 12.64 9.37
C VAL A 939 -11.30 12.76 9.16
N THR A 940 -11.86 11.88 8.33
CA THR A 940 -13.29 11.88 8.03
C THR A 940 -13.86 10.46 8.02
N ILE A 941 -14.37 9.96 9.14
CA ILE A 941 -14.99 8.62 9.18
C ILE A 941 -16.28 8.58 8.38
N TRP A 942 -16.63 7.38 7.94
CA TRP A 942 -17.94 7.04 7.37
C TRP A 942 -18.48 5.84 8.12
N GLY A 943 -19.81 5.72 8.22
CA GLY A 943 -20.42 4.59 8.90
C GLY A 943 -21.87 4.86 9.30
N ARG A 944 -22.46 3.93 10.05
CA ARG A 944 -23.87 4.00 10.49
C ARG A 944 -23.97 4.55 11.91
N VAL A 945 -24.87 5.51 12.13
CA VAL A 945 -25.17 6.01 13.47
C VAL A 945 -25.88 4.91 14.27
N THR A 946 -25.20 4.32 15.26
CA THR A 946 -25.74 3.19 16.03
C THR A 946 -26.45 3.62 17.30
N ASP A 947 -26.00 4.70 17.94
CA ASP A 947 -26.57 5.20 19.20
C ASP A 947 -26.11 6.65 19.50
N ARG A 948 -26.75 7.34 20.46
CA ARG A 948 -26.44 8.73 20.85
C ARG A 948 -26.54 8.99 22.36
N GLY A 949 -26.10 10.16 22.83
CA GLY A 949 -26.16 10.58 24.24
C GLY A 949 -25.34 11.84 24.56
N THR A 950 -25.28 12.21 25.84
CA THR A 950 -24.54 13.38 26.37
C THR A 950 -23.61 12.92 27.51
N ASP A 951 -22.38 13.45 27.61
CA ASP A 951 -21.40 12.99 28.62
C ASP A 951 -21.34 13.85 29.90
N GLY A 952 -20.53 13.40 30.87
CA GLY A 952 -20.38 14.04 32.17
C GLY A 952 -19.72 15.43 32.16
N ALA A 953 -19.23 15.91 31.00
CA ALA A 953 -18.79 17.28 30.79
C ALA A 953 -19.84 18.13 30.01
N GLY A 954 -21.02 17.55 29.73
CA GLY A 954 -22.13 18.23 29.06
C GLY A 954 -22.08 18.20 27.53
N TYR A 955 -21.18 17.42 26.91
CA TYR A 955 -21.07 17.36 25.46
C TYR A 955 -21.94 16.27 24.86
N ASP A 956 -22.73 16.63 23.85
CA ASP A 956 -23.50 15.71 23.02
C ASP A 956 -22.60 14.85 22.12
N PHE A 957 -23.04 13.63 21.83
CA PHE A 957 -22.28 12.69 21.00
C PHE A 957 -23.15 11.61 20.36
N PHE A 958 -22.62 11.00 19.31
CA PHE A 958 -23.16 9.78 18.72
C PHE A 958 -22.03 8.81 18.37
N TYR A 959 -22.41 7.54 18.18
CA TYR A 959 -21.50 6.49 17.71
C TYR A 959 -21.70 6.25 16.22
N VAL A 960 -20.59 6.09 15.51
CA VAL A 960 -20.54 5.68 14.11
C VAL A 960 -19.94 4.28 14.07
N ASP A 961 -20.76 3.29 13.75
CA ASP A 961 -20.28 1.97 13.37
C ASP A 961 -19.55 2.07 12.03
N ASP A 962 -18.25 1.89 12.13
CA ASP A 962 -17.24 1.92 11.07
C ASP A 962 -17.02 0.53 10.43
N GLY A 963 -17.96 -0.40 10.65
CA GLY A 963 -17.96 -1.75 10.07
C GLY A 963 -17.16 -2.78 10.88
N SER A 964 -16.79 -2.45 12.12
CA SER A 964 -15.62 -3.05 12.76
C SER A 964 -15.86 -4.19 13.75
N GLY A 965 -17.04 -4.28 14.36
CA GLY A 965 -17.25 -5.16 15.50
C GLY A 965 -16.43 -4.79 16.76
N VAL A 966 -15.70 -3.66 16.76
CA VAL A 966 -14.86 -3.25 17.91
C VAL A 966 -15.69 -2.45 18.91
N TRP A 967 -15.66 -2.88 20.18
CA TRP A 967 -16.38 -2.23 21.28
C TRP A 967 -15.75 -0.89 21.67
N ASP A 968 -16.56 0.16 21.79
CA ASP A 968 -16.10 1.53 22.04
C ASP A 968 -15.76 1.87 23.51
N GLY A 969 -16.01 0.92 24.42
CA GLY A 969 -15.86 1.10 25.88
C GLY A 969 -17.15 1.45 26.62
N THR A 970 -18.32 1.36 25.99
CA THR A 970 -19.60 1.81 26.57
C THR A 970 -20.73 0.77 26.43
N TYR A 971 -21.55 0.65 27.47
CA TYR A 971 -22.75 -0.19 27.49
C TYR A 971 -24.02 0.64 27.32
N ARG A 972 -25.07 0.03 26.77
CA ARG A 972 -26.45 0.50 26.96
C ARG A 972 -26.95 0.16 28.36
N GLY A 973 -27.99 0.88 28.81
CA GLY A 973 -28.72 0.56 30.05
C GLY A 973 -29.50 -0.77 30.03
N ASP A 974 -29.47 -1.51 28.92
CA ASP A 974 -30.02 -2.86 28.75
C ASP A 974 -28.95 -3.97 28.84
N GLY A 975 -27.66 -3.62 28.98
CA GLY A 975 -26.54 -4.55 29.04
C GLY A 975 -25.87 -4.89 27.69
N GLN A 976 -26.32 -4.33 26.57
CA GLN A 976 -25.70 -4.52 25.25
C GLN A 976 -24.44 -3.63 25.05
N ARG A 977 -23.48 -4.14 24.26
CA ARG A 977 -22.21 -3.47 23.90
C ARG A 977 -22.40 -2.55 22.68
N ARG A 978 -21.82 -1.34 22.69
CA ARG A 978 -21.83 -0.40 21.55
C ARG A 978 -20.55 -0.51 20.69
N LEU A 979 -20.70 -0.44 19.37
CA LEU A 979 -19.64 -0.72 18.40
C LEU A 979 -19.32 0.52 17.56
N GLY A 980 -18.04 0.77 17.29
CA GLY A 980 -17.55 1.83 16.41
C GLY A 980 -16.79 2.99 17.09
N VAL A 981 -16.89 4.20 16.51
CA VAL A 981 -16.16 5.42 16.94
C VAL A 981 -17.11 6.44 17.56
N ARG A 982 -16.70 7.05 18.67
CA ARG A 982 -17.46 8.12 19.35
C ARG A 982 -17.18 9.48 18.71
N VAL A 983 -18.23 10.17 18.27
CA VAL A 983 -18.18 11.53 17.69
C VAL A 983 -18.78 12.52 18.68
N THR A 984 -17.99 13.48 19.19
CA THR A 984 -18.49 14.53 20.10
C THR A 984 -18.94 15.77 19.33
N ILE A 985 -20.24 16.05 19.26
CA ILE A 985 -20.83 17.19 18.54
C ILE A 985 -21.22 18.33 19.48
N SER A 986 -21.38 19.53 18.91
CA SER A 986 -21.77 20.72 19.67
C SER A 986 -23.27 21.04 19.65
N TYR A 987 -24.01 20.78 18.55
CA TYR A 987 -25.36 21.39 18.41
C TYR A 987 -26.46 20.70 17.57
N VAL A 988 -26.22 19.66 16.76
CA VAL A 988 -27.30 18.96 16.01
C VAL A 988 -27.02 17.46 15.89
N TYR A 989 -28.01 16.63 16.24
CA TYR A 989 -27.93 15.18 16.14
C TYR A 989 -28.32 14.65 14.74
N PRO A 990 -27.57 13.71 14.15
CA PRO A 990 -28.11 12.77 13.18
C PRO A 990 -28.96 11.69 13.87
N ASP A 991 -29.87 11.05 13.14
CA ASP A 991 -30.74 10.00 13.67
C ASP A 991 -30.11 8.59 13.64
N VAL A 992 -30.54 7.77 14.60
CA VAL A 992 -30.05 6.39 14.74
C VAL A 992 -30.52 5.57 13.54
N GLY A 993 -29.56 4.92 12.88
CA GLY A 993 -29.76 4.15 11.65
C GLY A 993 -29.33 4.89 10.38
N SER A 994 -29.20 6.22 10.40
CA SER A 994 -28.63 7.01 9.29
C SER A 994 -27.16 6.64 9.06
N PHE A 995 -26.69 6.66 7.82
CA PHE A 995 -25.26 6.62 7.52
C PHE A 995 -24.72 8.06 7.40
N VAL A 996 -23.52 8.32 7.91
CA VAL A 996 -22.92 9.66 8.01
C VAL A 996 -21.48 9.68 7.49
N ARG A 997 -21.03 10.88 7.08
CA ARG A 997 -19.63 11.28 6.88
C ARG A 997 -19.32 12.30 7.97
N VAL A 998 -18.32 12.05 8.80
CA VAL A 998 -17.96 12.93 9.93
C VAL A 998 -16.50 13.32 9.84
N THR A 999 -16.23 14.58 9.52
CA THR A 999 -14.90 15.19 9.56
C THR A 999 -14.56 15.64 10.98
N GLY A 1000 -13.34 15.40 11.46
CA GLY A 1000 -12.90 15.78 12.81
C GLY A 1000 -11.45 15.42 13.09
N VAL A 1001 -10.97 15.75 14.29
CA VAL A 1001 -9.63 15.32 14.74
C VAL A 1001 -9.71 13.93 15.35
N SER A 1002 -8.90 13.01 14.82
CA SER A 1002 -8.74 11.67 15.38
C SER A 1002 -7.97 11.69 16.71
N SER A 1003 -8.43 10.91 17.68
CA SER A 1003 -7.80 10.73 18.98
C SER A 1003 -8.14 9.37 19.58
N VAL A 1004 -7.22 8.80 20.36
CA VAL A 1004 -7.46 7.58 21.16
C VAL A 1004 -7.18 7.90 22.62
N GLN A 1005 -8.20 7.80 23.47
CA GLN A 1005 -8.09 8.10 24.90
C GLN A 1005 -8.29 6.84 25.72
N THR A 1006 -7.32 6.50 26.58
CA THR A 1006 -7.47 5.43 27.56
C THR A 1006 -8.35 5.92 28.72
N ILE A 1007 -9.46 5.25 28.97
CA ILE A 1007 -10.39 5.54 30.08
C ILE A 1007 -10.75 4.21 30.74
N ASP A 1008 -10.57 4.11 32.06
CA ASP A 1008 -10.79 2.89 32.85
C ASP A 1008 -9.97 1.67 32.35
N GLY A 1009 -8.77 1.93 31.80
CA GLY A 1009 -7.90 0.92 31.19
C GLY A 1009 -8.29 0.51 29.76
N ALA A 1010 -9.45 0.95 29.25
CA ALA A 1010 -9.90 0.65 27.89
C ALA A 1010 -9.54 1.80 26.91
N PRO A 1011 -8.91 1.52 25.75
CA PRO A 1011 -8.66 2.53 24.72
C PRO A 1011 -9.96 2.85 23.95
N ARG A 1012 -10.42 4.11 24.03
CA ARG A 1012 -11.64 4.57 23.34
C ARG A 1012 -11.29 5.44 22.13
N LYS A 1013 -11.82 5.09 20.96
CA LYS A 1013 -11.61 5.81 19.69
C LYS A 1013 -12.59 6.99 19.59
N ARG A 1014 -12.08 8.21 19.40
CA ARG A 1014 -12.88 9.45 19.45
C ARG A 1014 -12.54 10.42 18.32
N LEU A 1015 -13.58 10.95 17.66
CA LEU A 1015 -13.47 12.15 16.84
C LEU A 1015 -13.91 13.42 17.58
N LEU A 1016 -13.16 14.49 17.36
CA LEU A 1016 -13.50 15.86 17.71
C LEU A 1016 -13.80 16.66 16.42
N PRO A 1017 -15.06 16.67 15.92
CA PRO A 1017 -15.49 17.62 14.88
C PRO A 1017 -15.39 19.06 15.37
N ARG A 1018 -15.26 20.01 14.44
CA ARG A 1018 -14.93 21.43 14.72
C ARG A 1018 -16.11 22.37 14.54
N GLY A 1019 -17.17 21.92 13.85
CA GLY A 1019 -18.46 22.60 13.74
C GLY A 1019 -19.56 21.70 13.17
N ALA A 1020 -20.81 22.17 13.19
CA ALA A 1020 -21.95 21.40 12.68
C ALA A 1020 -21.85 21.07 11.17
N SER A 1021 -21.09 21.84 10.40
CA SER A 1021 -20.75 21.60 8.99
C SER A 1021 -19.99 20.31 8.72
N ASP A 1022 -19.32 19.78 9.74
CA ASP A 1022 -18.35 18.69 9.59
C ASP A 1022 -19.03 17.31 9.68
N VAL A 1023 -20.27 17.28 10.21
CA VAL A 1023 -21.15 16.13 10.19
C VAL A 1023 -22.09 16.25 9.00
N ARG A 1024 -21.98 15.34 8.04
CA ARG A 1024 -22.94 15.18 6.95
C ARG A 1024 -23.68 13.86 7.12
N VAL A 1025 -24.98 13.95 7.38
CA VAL A 1025 -25.87 12.86 6.95
C VAL A 1025 -25.81 12.83 5.42
N LEU A 1026 -25.66 11.63 4.87
CA LEU A 1026 -25.82 11.37 3.44
C LEU A 1026 -26.74 10.15 3.26
#